data_AF-A0A2G9USY2-F1
#
_entry.id   AF-A0A2G9USY2-F1
#
_cell.length_a   1.000
_cell.length_b   1.000
_cell.length_c   1.000
_cell.angle_alpha   90.00
_cell.angle_beta   90.00
_cell.angle_gamma   90.00
#
_symmetry.space_group_name_H-M   'P 1'
#
loop_
_entity.id
_entity.type
_entity.pdbx_description
1 polymer ?
#
loop_
_entity_poly.entity_id
_entity_poly.type
_entity_poly.pdbx_seq_one_letter_code
_entity_poly.pdbx_strand_id
1 'polypeptide(L)'
;METSHPTIADAREFAEGVRKVYPDKMFAYNCSPSFNWKQHLSPTQLEKFQKELGALGFKYQFITLAGFHANSYSMFDLARNYKEKGMLAYSSLQQQEFAAEQHGYSAVKHQREVGTGYFDHISNAVTGGQSSTTALAGSTEEAQFHTATASSEDEEILTLTAPMAAGDEKILTPDALRFIKDLNKKFDGKRRELLKKRQQVQIEINDGVYFPDFSSETAHLREDMGWKGSEIPQDLQDRRVEITGPTDRKMVINALNSGANVFMADFEDSNTPSWRNQLEGQVNLYDAVRDNISYMHPTTKKEYTLNQKVAVLNVRPRGWHLPEKHVLIHNKPTSGSLFDFGLFVYHNAKALKDKGSGPYFYLPKLQNAEEAKLWAEVFAYSEDRLDLPRGTIKCTVLIEHLLATFQMNEIIYALKDHIVGLNCGRWDYIFSYIKTFQNHRKFLLPDRFQIGMTSPFMRAYSLLCIKTCHQRGIHAMGGMAAQIPIKNDDVANSKALALVHQDKEREATDGHDGTWVAHPGLVPIARKVFDDCMPSANQIEKQLQSFFVTNQELTAIPEGTRTDHGFRHNISVTLGTNLPYCCTFLKKAEMEMIEFQATSTHGYAALVAYRSTTSWKTLPQRKSVAHNFGNGSDTMLD
;
A
#
# COMPACT_ATOMS: atom_id res chain seq x y z
N MET A 1 10.82 18.62 53.98
CA MET A 1 11.99 19.02 54.79
C MET A 1 12.70 20.13 54.04
N GLU A 2 12.94 21.24 54.71
CA GLU A 2 13.74 22.36 54.19
C GLU A 2 15.06 22.37 54.96
N THR A 3 16.17 22.63 54.26
CA THR A 3 17.53 22.63 54.84
C THR A 3 18.20 23.96 54.56
N SER A 4 19.10 24.36 55.45
CA SER A 4 19.91 25.57 55.25
C SER A 4 21.13 25.32 54.37
N HIS A 5 21.53 24.05 54.16
CA HIS A 5 22.72 23.66 53.41
C HIS A 5 22.46 22.42 52.53
N PRO A 6 23.11 22.31 51.36
CA PRO A 6 22.97 21.15 50.48
C PRO A 6 23.81 19.98 50.98
N THR A 7 23.31 19.19 51.95
CA THR A 7 24.01 18.00 52.45
C THR A 7 23.31 16.70 52.05
N ILE A 8 24.11 15.71 51.65
CA ILE A 8 23.62 14.35 51.34
C ILE A 8 23.22 13.60 52.62
N ALA A 9 23.83 13.93 53.76
CA ALA A 9 23.52 13.31 55.05
C ALA A 9 22.07 13.59 55.46
N ASP A 10 21.61 14.84 55.37
CA ASP A 10 20.23 15.21 55.72
C ASP A 10 19.22 14.53 54.78
N ALA A 11 19.54 14.45 53.48
CA ALA A 11 18.70 13.75 52.51
C ALA A 11 18.61 12.24 52.79
N ARG A 12 19.71 11.62 53.23
CA ARG A 12 19.76 10.21 53.61
C ARG A 12 18.95 9.94 54.87
N GLU A 13 19.15 10.73 55.93
CA GLU A 13 18.42 10.60 57.18
C GLU A 13 16.90 10.72 56.94
N PHE A 14 16.49 11.71 56.14
CA PHE A 14 15.09 11.88 55.76
C PHE A 14 14.54 10.67 54.99
N ALA A 15 15.24 10.21 53.95
CA ALA A 15 14.79 9.10 53.13
C ALA A 15 14.70 7.78 53.92
N GLU A 16 15.70 7.48 54.75
CA GLU A 16 15.72 6.30 55.61
C GLU A 16 14.64 6.38 56.70
N GLY A 17 14.43 7.56 57.30
CA GLY A 17 13.38 7.81 58.28
C GLY A 17 11.98 7.56 57.73
N VAL A 18 11.67 8.09 56.53
CA VAL A 18 10.37 7.86 55.90
C VAL A 18 10.19 6.41 55.48
N ARG A 19 11.24 5.74 54.96
CA ARG A 19 11.16 4.35 54.52
C ARG A 19 10.92 3.35 55.64
N LYS A 20 11.32 3.65 56.88
CA LYS A 20 11.00 2.81 58.04
C LYS A 20 9.49 2.63 58.25
N VAL A 21 8.70 3.63 57.87
CA VAL A 21 7.23 3.61 57.99
C VAL A 21 6.56 3.34 56.64
N TYR A 22 7.15 3.83 55.55
CA TYR A 22 6.60 3.72 54.20
C TYR A 22 7.68 3.27 53.18
N PRO A 23 7.93 1.95 53.04
CA PRO A 23 9.09 1.42 52.33
C PRO A 23 9.13 1.78 50.83
N ASP A 24 7.97 1.87 50.16
CA ASP A 24 7.87 2.07 48.71
C ASP A 24 7.71 3.54 48.27
N LYS A 25 7.94 4.51 49.18
CA LYS A 25 7.75 5.93 48.82
C LYS A 25 8.87 6.45 47.93
N MET A 26 8.45 7.14 46.86
CA MET A 26 9.34 7.92 46.00
C MET A 26 9.51 9.32 46.57
N PHE A 27 10.72 9.87 46.42
CA PHE A 27 11.05 11.20 46.91
C PHE A 27 11.32 12.19 45.79
N ALA A 28 11.08 13.47 46.10
CA ALA A 28 11.48 14.59 45.27
C ALA A 28 12.45 15.49 46.05
N TYR A 29 13.45 16.05 45.36
CA TYR A 29 14.42 16.97 45.94
C TYR A 29 14.51 18.25 45.12
N ASN A 30 14.28 19.39 45.76
CA ASN A 30 14.55 20.70 45.18
C ASN A 30 16.01 21.08 45.43
N CYS A 31 16.83 21.05 44.39
CA CYS A 31 18.18 21.61 44.41
C CYS A 31 18.07 23.14 44.47
N SER A 32 17.91 23.66 45.68
CA SER A 32 17.53 25.05 45.93
C SER A 32 18.49 26.06 45.27
N PRO A 33 17.96 27.07 44.55
CA PRO A 33 18.75 28.18 44.01
C PRO A 33 19.30 29.10 45.11
N SER A 34 18.73 29.04 46.33
CA SER A 34 19.13 29.88 47.46
C SER A 34 20.46 29.47 48.08
N PHE A 35 20.98 28.28 47.75
CA PHE A 35 22.26 27.82 48.26
C PHE A 35 23.42 28.43 47.49
N ASN A 36 24.45 28.86 48.21
CA ASN A 36 25.77 29.04 47.62
C ASN A 36 26.47 27.69 47.53
N TRP A 37 26.12 26.91 46.50
CA TRP A 37 26.56 25.53 46.30
C TRP A 37 28.09 25.34 46.44
N LYS A 38 28.88 26.27 45.89
CA LYS A 38 30.35 26.19 45.91
C LYS A 38 30.97 26.52 47.28
N GLN A 39 30.25 27.23 48.15
CA GLN A 39 30.71 27.45 49.54
C GLN A 39 30.57 26.20 50.39
N HIS A 40 29.64 25.29 50.04
CA HIS A 40 29.31 24.13 50.86
C HIS A 40 29.83 22.81 50.31
N LEU A 41 30.05 22.71 48.99
CA LEU A 41 30.45 21.47 48.33
C LEU A 41 31.66 21.69 47.42
N SER A 42 32.59 20.72 47.45
CA SER A 42 33.70 20.65 46.49
C SER A 42 33.20 20.32 45.07
N PRO A 43 33.97 20.62 44.01
CA PRO A 43 33.60 20.30 42.63
C PRO A 43 33.22 18.82 42.44
N THR A 44 34.00 17.88 43.00
CA THR A 44 33.73 16.45 42.93
C THR A 44 32.41 16.07 43.62
N GLN A 45 32.06 16.74 44.73
CA GLN A 45 30.79 16.53 45.40
C GLN A 45 29.63 17.09 44.58
N LEU A 46 29.78 18.27 43.97
CA LEU A 46 28.77 18.87 43.09
C LEU A 46 28.44 17.99 41.88
N GLU A 47 29.45 17.42 41.22
CA GLU A 47 29.27 16.53 40.07
C GLU A 47 28.52 15.23 40.42
N LYS A 48 28.64 14.78 41.68
CA LYS A 48 28.03 13.53 42.15
C LYS A 48 26.69 13.74 42.84
N PHE A 49 26.37 14.95 43.29
CA PHE A 49 25.26 15.25 44.19
C PHE A 49 23.92 14.67 43.70
N GLN A 50 23.53 14.91 42.44
CA GLN A 50 22.27 14.41 41.88
C GLN A 50 22.26 12.88 41.73
N LYS A 51 23.42 12.27 41.42
CA LYS A 51 23.55 10.81 41.32
C LYS A 51 23.41 10.15 42.70
N GLU A 52 24.00 10.76 43.72
CA GLU A 52 23.90 10.29 45.11
C GLU A 52 22.47 10.44 45.66
N LEU A 53 21.78 11.56 45.38
CA LEU A 53 20.34 11.69 45.67
C LEU A 53 19.52 10.62 44.93
N GLY A 54 19.85 10.34 43.67
CA GLY A 54 19.21 9.29 42.88
C GLY A 54 19.35 7.90 43.51
N ALA A 55 20.55 7.58 44.03
CA ALA A 55 20.83 6.33 44.74
C ALA A 55 20.05 6.21 46.06
N LEU A 56 19.73 7.34 46.71
CA LEU A 56 18.85 7.40 47.88
C LEU A 56 17.36 7.28 47.51
N GLY A 57 17.02 7.28 46.22
CA GLY A 57 15.66 7.14 45.69
C GLY A 57 14.87 8.43 45.55
N PHE A 58 15.55 9.58 45.48
CA PHE A 58 14.97 10.82 45.00
C PHE A 58 14.87 10.77 43.48
N LYS A 59 13.69 10.39 42.98
CA LYS A 59 13.41 10.16 41.55
C LYS A 59 13.10 11.44 40.79
N TYR A 60 12.50 12.43 41.46
CA TYR A 60 12.23 13.73 40.88
C TYR A 60 13.16 14.78 41.49
N GLN A 61 14.13 15.24 40.71
CA GLN A 61 15.10 16.25 41.14
C GLN A 61 14.93 17.48 40.26
N PHE A 62 14.74 18.65 40.86
CA PHE A 62 14.47 19.89 40.14
C PHE A 62 15.16 21.08 40.80
N ILE A 63 15.35 22.16 40.07
CA ILE A 63 15.88 23.43 40.59
C ILE A 63 14.78 24.47 40.40
N THR A 64 14.20 24.95 41.50
CA THR A 64 13.31 26.12 41.42
C THR A 64 14.10 27.34 40.92
N LEU A 65 13.50 28.15 40.05
CA LEU A 65 14.11 29.38 39.52
C LEU A 65 15.37 29.21 38.64
N ALA A 66 15.73 27.99 38.21
CA ALA A 66 16.86 27.81 37.27
C ALA A 66 16.72 28.69 36.01
N GLY A 67 15.52 28.75 35.44
CA GLY A 67 15.21 29.61 34.30
C GLY A 67 15.36 31.10 34.60
N PHE A 68 14.99 31.55 35.80
CA PHE A 68 15.17 32.95 36.21
C PHE A 68 16.66 33.32 36.28
N HIS A 69 17.49 32.48 36.90
CA HIS A 69 18.93 32.72 37.00
C HIS A 69 19.62 32.67 35.62
N ALA A 70 19.32 31.65 34.81
CA ALA A 70 19.91 31.49 33.49
C ALA A 70 19.54 32.67 32.57
N ASN A 71 18.25 33.03 32.52
CA ASN A 71 17.78 34.11 31.66
C ASN A 71 18.28 35.48 32.14
N SER A 72 18.13 35.80 33.43
CA SER A 72 18.52 37.11 33.97
C SER A 72 20.01 37.36 33.83
N TYR A 73 20.86 36.35 34.08
CA TYR A 73 22.30 36.48 33.90
C TYR A 73 22.68 36.61 32.42
N SER A 74 22.11 35.78 31.54
CA SER A 74 22.37 35.85 30.09
C SER A 74 22.03 37.23 29.53
N MET A 75 20.87 37.78 29.90
CA MET A 75 20.45 39.12 29.47
C MET A 75 21.34 40.22 30.06
N PHE A 76 21.72 40.12 31.34
CA PHE A 76 22.63 41.08 31.98
C PHE A 76 24.00 41.09 31.32
N ASP A 77 24.60 39.91 31.07
CA ASP A 77 25.92 39.80 30.45
C ASP A 77 25.88 40.25 28.98
N LEU A 78 24.84 39.90 28.23
CA LEU A 78 24.63 40.40 26.88
C LEU A 78 24.54 41.94 26.88
N ALA A 79 23.73 42.54 27.75
CA ALA A 79 23.58 43.99 27.82
C ALA A 79 24.90 44.70 28.18
N ARG A 80 25.66 44.15 29.15
CA ARG A 80 26.98 44.67 29.54
C ARG A 80 27.97 44.60 28.38
N ASN A 81 28.09 43.44 27.73
CA ASN A 81 29.01 43.25 26.62
C ASN A 81 28.59 44.03 25.36
N TYR A 82 27.28 44.18 25.11
CA TYR A 82 26.76 44.96 23.98
C TYR A 82 27.04 46.46 24.16
N LYS A 83 26.98 46.98 25.40
CA LYS A 83 27.43 48.35 25.69
C LYS A 83 28.91 48.57 25.36
N GLU A 84 29.77 47.58 25.62
CA GLU A 84 31.23 47.69 25.40
C GLU A 84 31.65 47.39 23.95
N LYS A 85 31.01 46.41 23.29
CA LYS A 85 31.46 45.83 22.02
C LYS A 85 30.42 45.88 20.90
N GLY A 86 29.23 46.43 21.16
CA GLY A 86 28.15 46.54 20.18
C GLY A 86 27.74 45.18 19.59
N MET A 87 27.50 45.16 18.28
CA MET A 87 27.06 43.96 17.55
C MET A 87 28.01 42.76 17.64
N LEU A 88 29.30 42.97 17.96
CA LEU A 88 30.23 41.86 18.18
C LEU A 88 29.80 40.99 19.38
N ALA A 89 29.25 41.59 20.43
CA ALA A 89 28.73 40.85 21.58
C ALA A 89 27.53 39.97 21.21
N TYR A 90 26.60 40.52 20.42
CA TYR A 90 25.42 39.79 19.96
C TYR A 90 25.79 38.68 18.95
N SER A 91 26.67 38.97 18.00
CA SER A 91 27.16 37.97 17.05
C SER A 91 27.93 36.85 17.75
N SER A 92 28.71 37.15 18.80
CA SER A 92 29.41 36.12 19.58
C SER A 92 28.46 35.18 20.32
N LEU A 93 27.32 35.68 20.81
CA LEU A 93 26.24 34.86 21.36
C LEU A 93 25.64 33.97 20.27
N GLN A 94 25.31 34.54 19.11
CA GLN A 94 24.75 33.81 17.98
C GLN A 94 25.70 32.70 17.47
N GLN A 95 27.02 32.93 17.45
CA GLN A 95 27.98 31.89 17.08
C GLN A 95 28.03 30.74 18.10
N GLN A 96 27.84 31.04 19.40
CA GLN A 96 27.73 29.98 20.43
C GLN A 96 26.46 29.16 20.24
N GLU A 97 25.34 29.80 19.86
CA GLU A 97 24.10 29.11 19.52
C GLU A 97 24.28 28.19 18.30
N PHE A 98 24.93 28.66 17.23
CA PHE A 98 25.26 27.84 16.05
C PHE A 98 26.16 26.66 16.40
N ALA A 99 27.20 26.88 17.22
CA ALA A 99 28.09 25.82 17.66
C ALA A 99 27.39 24.77 18.55
N ALA A 100 26.30 25.15 19.22
CA ALA A 100 25.51 24.25 20.06
C ALA A 100 24.52 23.39 19.26
N GLU A 101 24.26 23.67 17.98
CA GLU A 101 23.37 22.86 17.12
C GLU A 101 23.78 21.38 17.09
N GLN A 102 25.09 21.10 17.04
CA GLN A 102 25.64 19.74 17.04
C GLN A 102 25.28 18.95 18.31
N HIS A 103 24.89 19.63 19.39
CA HIS A 103 24.46 19.04 20.65
C HIS A 103 22.93 19.05 20.82
N GLY A 104 22.17 19.42 19.77
CA GLY A 104 20.71 19.39 19.73
C GLY A 104 20.02 20.71 20.09
N TYR A 105 20.73 21.83 20.13
CA TYR A 105 20.13 23.15 20.34
C TYR A 105 19.41 23.64 19.07
N SER A 106 18.09 23.81 19.10
CA SER A 106 17.28 24.13 17.92
C SER A 106 16.83 25.60 17.81
N ALA A 107 17.05 26.40 18.87
CA ALA A 107 16.56 27.78 18.95
C ALA A 107 17.36 28.82 18.18
N VAL A 108 18.40 28.39 17.47
CA VAL A 108 18.99 29.13 16.34
C VAL A 108 17.93 29.58 15.32
N LYS A 109 16.91 28.73 15.10
CA LYS A 109 15.74 29.00 14.24
C LYS A 109 14.61 29.59 15.08
N HIS A 110 14.85 30.80 15.58
CA HIS A 110 14.02 31.43 16.61
C HIS A 110 12.56 31.67 16.15
N GLN A 111 12.30 32.00 14.88
CA GLN A 111 10.94 32.12 14.33
C GLN A 111 10.20 30.77 14.29
N ARG A 112 10.93 29.67 14.06
CA ARG A 112 10.36 28.32 14.17
C ARG A 112 9.99 28.00 15.62
N GLU A 113 10.88 28.25 16.57
CA GLU A 113 10.66 27.90 17.98
C GLU A 113 9.52 28.70 18.63
N VAL A 114 9.31 29.96 18.23
CA VAL A 114 8.17 30.77 18.71
C VAL A 114 6.86 30.48 17.98
N GLY A 115 6.85 29.51 17.05
CA GLY A 115 5.65 29.02 16.40
C GLY A 115 5.15 29.87 15.24
N THR A 116 5.96 30.75 14.65
CA THR A 116 5.55 31.64 13.56
C THR A 116 4.94 30.87 12.38
N GLY A 117 5.53 29.73 12.00
CA GLY A 117 4.98 28.87 10.94
C GLY A 117 3.61 28.27 11.27
N TYR A 118 3.33 27.96 12.54
CA TYR A 118 2.02 27.47 12.97
C TYR A 118 0.95 28.57 12.84
N PHE A 119 1.28 29.80 13.22
CA PHE A 119 0.37 30.94 13.05
C PHE A 119 0.17 31.32 11.57
N ASP A 120 1.18 31.15 10.71
CA ASP A 120 1.03 31.33 9.26
C ASP A 120 0.08 30.28 8.64
N HIS A 121 0.12 29.03 9.12
CA HIS A 121 -0.83 28.00 8.70
C HIS A 121 -2.26 28.30 9.16
N ILE A 122 -2.43 28.77 10.40
CA ILE A 122 -3.74 29.19 10.91
C ILE A 122 -4.27 30.37 10.07
N SER A 123 -3.44 31.38 9.83
CA SER A 123 -3.81 32.57 9.06
C SER A 123 -4.27 32.18 7.65
N ASN A 124 -3.49 31.35 6.96
CA ASN A 124 -3.85 30.85 5.62
C ASN A 124 -5.11 29.98 5.60
N ALA A 125 -5.33 29.14 6.61
CA ALA A 125 -6.53 28.32 6.70
C ALA A 125 -7.79 29.19 6.91
N VAL A 126 -7.70 30.21 7.76
CA VAL A 126 -8.82 31.12 8.06
C VAL A 126 -9.15 32.03 6.87
N THR A 127 -8.16 32.44 6.09
CA THR A 127 -8.35 33.33 4.93
C THR A 127 -8.58 32.59 3.60
N GLY A 128 -8.79 31.27 3.62
CA GLY A 128 -9.00 30.49 2.40
C GLY A 128 -7.82 30.52 1.43
N GLY A 129 -6.58 30.67 1.95
CA GLY A 129 -5.35 30.73 1.18
C GLY A 129 -4.98 32.10 0.62
N GLN A 130 -5.67 33.19 1.02
CA GLN A 130 -5.38 34.54 0.52
C GLN A 130 -4.63 35.46 1.51
N SER A 131 -3.95 34.91 2.53
CA SER A 131 -3.23 35.76 3.50
C SER A 131 -1.97 36.36 2.87
N SER A 132 -1.89 37.69 2.79
CA SER A 132 -0.72 38.43 2.28
C SER A 132 0.28 38.82 3.38
N THR A 133 -0.02 38.50 4.64
CA THR A 133 0.77 38.86 5.83
C THR A 133 1.25 37.61 6.57
N THR A 134 1.88 36.67 5.87
CA THR A 134 2.61 35.56 6.48
C THR A 134 4.01 35.99 6.84
N ALA A 135 4.47 35.71 8.07
CA ALA A 135 5.69 36.28 8.62
C ALA A 135 6.96 35.44 8.35
N LEU A 136 6.82 34.15 8.01
CA LEU A 136 7.97 33.26 7.78
C LEU A 136 8.51 33.32 6.35
N ALA A 137 7.62 33.49 5.36
CA ALA A 137 7.99 33.51 3.95
C ALA A 137 8.69 34.83 3.56
N GLY A 138 9.95 34.75 3.13
CA GLY A 138 10.79 35.89 2.77
C GLY A 138 11.49 36.56 3.96
N SER A 139 11.56 35.89 5.13
CA SER A 139 12.15 36.46 6.33
C SER A 139 13.69 36.47 6.29
N THR A 140 14.31 37.36 7.06
CA THR A 140 15.78 37.39 7.20
C THR A 140 16.34 36.14 7.89
N GLU A 141 15.55 35.42 8.68
CA GLU A 141 15.93 34.12 9.25
C GLU A 141 16.01 33.05 8.16
N GLU A 142 15.03 33.01 7.25
CA GLU A 142 15.06 32.14 6.06
C GLU A 142 16.33 32.42 5.24
N ALA A 143 16.65 33.69 5.00
CA ALA A 143 17.86 34.07 4.25
C ALA A 143 19.19 33.78 4.99
N GLN A 144 19.25 33.94 6.32
CA GLN A 144 20.50 33.83 7.10
C GLN A 144 21.01 32.39 7.24
N PHE A 145 20.12 31.40 7.33
CA PHE A 145 20.50 29.98 7.40
C PHE A 145 20.66 29.33 6.02
N HIS A 146 20.54 30.12 4.95
CA HIS A 146 20.82 29.70 3.58
C HIS A 146 22.08 30.42 3.04
N THR A 147 23.30 29.92 3.35
CA THR A 147 24.50 30.32 2.60
C THR A 147 25.35 29.14 2.10
N ALA A 148 25.35 29.02 0.77
CA ALA A 148 26.35 28.51 -0.18
C ALA A 148 27.45 27.52 0.29
N THR A 149 27.10 26.25 0.35
CA THR A 149 27.97 25.17 -0.16
C THR A 149 27.11 24.19 -0.95
N ALA A 150 27.38 24.10 -2.25
CA ALA A 150 26.80 23.18 -3.25
C ALA A 150 25.27 23.27 -3.51
N SER A 151 24.93 23.97 -4.61
CA SER A 151 23.73 23.81 -5.46
C SER A 151 22.37 23.53 -4.79
N SER A 152 21.62 24.60 -4.56
CA SER A 152 20.26 24.64 -4.02
C SER A 152 19.14 24.42 -5.05
N GLU A 153 19.22 23.38 -5.89
CA GLU A 153 18.09 22.99 -6.76
C GLU A 153 17.45 21.65 -6.37
N ASP A 154 17.83 20.97 -5.27
CA ASP A 154 17.40 19.57 -5.10
C ASP A 154 17.25 18.95 -3.69
N GLU A 155 17.09 19.74 -2.63
CA GLU A 155 16.73 19.14 -1.32
C GLU A 155 15.22 18.93 -1.19
N GLU A 156 14.65 18.05 -2.03
CA GLU A 156 13.34 17.47 -1.73
C GLU A 156 13.43 16.73 -0.39
N ILE A 157 12.77 17.24 0.65
CA ILE A 157 12.72 16.58 1.95
C ILE A 157 11.73 15.41 1.84
N LEU A 158 12.24 14.18 1.98
CA LEU A 158 11.43 12.99 2.19
C LEU A 158 11.11 12.88 3.69
N THR A 159 9.83 12.81 4.02
CA THR A 159 9.34 12.72 5.40
C THR A 159 8.57 11.43 5.61
N LEU A 160 8.93 10.67 6.64
CA LEU A 160 8.15 9.54 7.14
C LEU A 160 7.19 10.03 8.22
N THR A 161 5.89 9.74 8.07
CA THR A 161 4.85 10.19 9.03
C THR A 161 4.34 9.08 9.95
N ALA A 162 4.75 7.83 9.70
CA ALA A 162 4.40 6.69 10.53
C ALA A 162 5.54 6.32 11.49
N PRO A 163 5.23 5.75 12.67
CA PRO A 163 6.24 5.28 13.60
C PRO A 163 7.06 4.15 12.99
N MET A 164 8.37 4.13 13.28
CA MET A 164 9.24 3.01 12.98
C MET A 164 9.14 1.94 14.06
N ALA A 165 9.13 0.68 13.65
CA ALA A 165 9.33 -0.47 14.52
C ALA A 165 10.76 -1.02 14.35
N ALA A 166 11.21 -1.81 15.32
CA ALA A 166 12.50 -2.51 15.22
C ALA A 166 12.51 -3.43 13.98
N GLY A 167 13.57 -3.35 13.18
CA GLY A 167 13.73 -4.09 11.93
C GLY A 167 13.33 -3.30 10.68
N ASP A 168 12.59 -2.17 10.82
CA ASP A 168 12.22 -1.34 9.67
C ASP A 168 13.43 -0.68 9.02
N GLU A 169 14.49 -0.40 9.79
CA GLU A 169 15.77 0.15 9.32
C GLU A 169 16.45 -0.71 8.26
N LYS A 170 16.13 -2.01 8.21
CA LYS A 170 16.63 -2.95 7.20
C LYS A 170 16.07 -2.67 5.80
N ILE A 171 14.84 -2.17 5.74
CA ILE A 171 14.14 -1.87 4.47
C ILE A 171 14.18 -0.37 4.17
N LEU A 172 13.99 0.47 5.18
CA LEU A 172 13.99 1.92 5.06
C LEU A 172 15.41 2.49 5.24
N THR A 173 16.36 1.97 4.46
CA THR A 173 17.74 2.49 4.46
C THR A 173 17.79 3.86 3.77
N PRO A 174 18.76 4.74 4.09
CA PRO A 174 18.89 6.03 3.44
C PRO A 174 18.97 5.95 1.91
N ASP A 175 19.65 4.93 1.38
CA ASP A 175 19.81 4.75 -0.06
C ASP A 175 18.54 4.19 -0.72
N ALA A 176 17.80 3.30 -0.04
CA ALA A 176 16.50 2.85 -0.53
C ALA A 176 15.52 4.03 -0.59
N LEU A 177 15.48 4.88 0.45
CA LEU A 177 14.64 6.07 0.48
C LEU A 177 15.05 7.09 -0.60
N ARG A 178 16.35 7.24 -0.87
CA ARG A 178 16.84 8.06 -1.99
C ARG A 178 16.36 7.53 -3.32
N PHE A 179 16.43 6.21 -3.53
CA PHE A 179 15.90 5.57 -4.73
C PHE A 179 14.39 5.79 -4.90
N ILE A 180 13.60 5.67 -3.82
CA ILE A 180 12.17 5.99 -3.83
C ILE A 180 11.91 7.45 -4.18
N LYS A 181 12.70 8.38 -3.61
CA LYS A 181 12.64 9.80 -3.92
C LYS A 181 12.91 10.04 -5.41
N ASP A 182 13.98 9.48 -5.95
CA ASP A 182 14.35 9.61 -7.37
C ASP A 182 13.26 9.09 -8.31
N LEU A 183 12.66 7.92 -8.00
CA LEU A 183 11.52 7.38 -8.73
C LEU A 183 10.32 8.33 -8.70
N ASN A 184 9.97 8.86 -7.53
CA ASN A 184 8.81 9.73 -7.38
C ASN A 184 9.01 11.05 -8.12
N LYS A 185 10.18 11.68 -7.96
CA LYS A 185 10.56 12.91 -8.66
C LYS A 185 10.42 12.76 -10.17
N LYS A 186 10.89 11.64 -10.72
CA LYS A 186 10.91 11.40 -12.16
C LYS A 186 9.53 11.05 -12.74
N PHE A 187 8.71 10.27 -12.02
CA PHE A 187 7.54 9.61 -12.62
C PHE A 187 6.18 10.03 -12.05
N ASP A 188 6.12 10.60 -10.84
CA ASP A 188 4.83 10.90 -10.19
C ASP A 188 4.07 12.04 -10.87
N GLY A 189 4.77 12.96 -11.54
CA GLY A 189 4.17 13.96 -12.41
C GLY A 189 3.35 13.31 -13.53
N LYS A 190 4.00 12.43 -14.31
CA LYS A 190 3.36 11.72 -15.43
C LYS A 190 2.23 10.81 -14.96
N ARG A 191 2.41 10.09 -13.85
CA ARG A 191 1.35 9.27 -13.24
C ARG A 191 0.09 10.10 -12.96
N ARG A 192 0.24 11.28 -12.37
CA ARG A 192 -0.89 12.17 -12.05
C ARG A 192 -1.59 12.70 -13.30
N GLU A 193 -0.86 12.99 -14.37
CA GLU A 193 -1.46 13.34 -15.67
C GLU A 193 -2.31 12.20 -16.23
N LEU A 194 -1.80 10.97 -16.21
CA LEU A 194 -2.54 9.80 -16.69
C LEU A 194 -3.81 9.57 -15.87
N LEU A 195 -3.77 9.73 -14.54
CA LEU A 195 -4.96 9.64 -13.69
C LEU A 195 -6.00 10.72 -14.01
N LYS A 196 -5.58 11.95 -14.35
CA LYS A 196 -6.50 13.00 -14.83
C LYS A 196 -7.09 12.62 -16.19
N LYS A 197 -6.29 12.06 -17.10
CA LYS A 197 -6.76 11.57 -18.40
C LYS A 197 -7.81 10.46 -18.25
N ARG A 198 -7.67 9.55 -17.28
CA ARG A 198 -8.72 8.57 -16.94
C ARG A 198 -10.06 9.23 -16.61
N GLN A 199 -10.03 10.33 -15.85
CA GLN A 199 -11.25 11.07 -15.50
C GLN A 199 -11.88 11.72 -16.74
N GLN A 200 -11.07 12.31 -17.61
CA GLN A 200 -11.52 12.91 -18.86
C GLN A 200 -12.19 11.87 -19.78
N VAL A 201 -11.55 10.72 -20.00
CA VAL A 201 -12.13 9.62 -20.79
C VAL A 201 -13.44 9.13 -20.16
N GLN A 202 -13.52 9.02 -18.83
CA GLN A 202 -14.75 8.62 -18.16
C GLN A 202 -15.89 9.64 -18.36
N ILE A 203 -15.59 10.95 -18.38
CA ILE A 203 -16.56 12.01 -18.69
C ILE A 203 -17.06 11.85 -20.13
N GLU A 204 -16.15 11.66 -21.09
CA GLU A 204 -16.52 11.46 -22.50
C GLU A 204 -17.39 10.22 -22.71
N ILE A 205 -17.12 9.12 -21.99
CA ILE A 205 -17.98 7.95 -22.01
C ILE A 205 -19.33 8.30 -21.40
N ASN A 206 -19.37 8.92 -20.22
CA ASN A 206 -20.61 9.27 -19.54
C ASN A 206 -21.53 10.16 -20.37
N ASP A 207 -20.95 11.09 -21.13
CA ASP A 207 -21.67 12.02 -22.01
C ASP A 207 -22.04 11.40 -23.37
N GLY A 208 -21.61 10.16 -23.63
CA GLY A 208 -21.86 9.45 -24.88
C GLY A 208 -21.01 9.95 -26.06
N VAL A 209 -19.99 10.77 -25.80
CA VAL A 209 -19.04 11.29 -26.80
C VAL A 209 -18.08 10.19 -27.25
N TYR A 210 -17.65 9.34 -26.32
CA TYR A 210 -16.73 8.24 -26.60
C TYR A 210 -17.37 6.89 -26.26
N PHE A 211 -17.18 5.91 -27.14
CA PHE A 211 -17.52 4.51 -26.89
C PHE A 211 -16.27 3.64 -27.08
N PRO A 212 -15.98 2.68 -26.17
CA PRO A 212 -14.78 1.87 -26.26
C PRO A 212 -14.67 1.10 -27.59
N ASP A 213 -13.56 1.26 -28.29
CA ASP A 213 -13.25 0.55 -29.53
C ASP A 213 -11.72 0.45 -29.74
N PHE A 214 -11.30 -0.37 -30.70
CA PHE A 214 -9.91 -0.44 -31.15
C PHE A 214 -9.57 0.82 -31.95
N SER A 215 -8.48 1.50 -31.57
CA SER A 215 -8.05 2.71 -32.29
C SER A 215 -7.56 2.39 -33.70
N SER A 216 -8.01 3.15 -34.70
CA SER A 216 -7.50 3.06 -36.08
C SER A 216 -6.06 3.58 -36.19
N GLU A 217 -5.65 4.52 -35.32
CA GLU A 217 -4.32 5.12 -35.33
C GLU A 217 -3.22 4.08 -35.06
N THR A 218 -3.52 3.06 -34.26
CA THR A 218 -2.59 1.98 -33.89
C THR A 218 -2.87 0.67 -34.64
N ALA A 219 -3.69 0.68 -35.70
CA ALA A 219 -4.00 -0.52 -36.47
C ALA A 219 -2.76 -1.20 -37.05
N HIS A 220 -1.83 -0.40 -37.61
CA HIS A 220 -0.56 -0.88 -38.17
C HIS A 220 0.27 -1.71 -37.18
N LEU A 221 0.25 -1.35 -35.89
CA LEU A 221 0.94 -2.09 -34.82
C LEU A 221 0.30 -3.46 -34.57
N ARG A 222 -1.03 -3.53 -34.61
CA ARG A 222 -1.77 -4.79 -34.40
C ARG A 222 -1.63 -5.75 -35.58
N GLU A 223 -1.58 -5.21 -36.79
CA GLU A 223 -1.46 -5.96 -38.04
C GLU A 223 -0.03 -6.43 -38.31
N ASP A 224 0.98 -5.73 -37.80
CA ASP A 224 2.37 -6.16 -37.91
C ASP A 224 2.62 -7.42 -37.09
N MET A 225 2.96 -8.53 -37.76
CA MET A 225 3.28 -9.83 -37.16
C MET A 225 4.77 -9.99 -36.82
N GLY A 226 5.61 -9.01 -37.18
CA GLY A 226 7.07 -9.09 -37.07
C GLY A 226 7.63 -8.85 -35.68
N TRP A 227 6.84 -8.28 -34.76
CA TRP A 227 7.28 -7.98 -33.40
C TRP A 227 6.67 -8.94 -32.37
N LYS A 228 7.46 -9.21 -31.33
CA LYS A 228 7.12 -10.06 -30.17
C LYS A 228 7.36 -9.28 -28.86
N GLY A 229 6.85 -9.82 -27.76
CA GLY A 229 7.18 -9.37 -26.42
C GLY A 229 8.58 -9.84 -25.99
N SER A 230 8.83 -9.77 -24.69
CA SER A 230 10.16 -10.02 -24.13
C SER A 230 10.48 -11.51 -24.10
N GLU A 231 11.77 -11.85 -24.12
CA GLU A 231 12.22 -13.21 -23.84
C GLU A 231 11.79 -13.64 -22.42
N ILE A 232 11.16 -14.80 -22.34
CA ILE A 232 10.67 -15.37 -21.08
C ILE A 232 11.83 -16.09 -20.38
N PRO A 233 12.19 -15.70 -19.14
CA PRO A 233 13.23 -16.38 -18.37
C PRO A 233 12.91 -17.86 -18.12
N GLN A 234 13.95 -18.67 -17.94
CA GLN A 234 13.82 -20.12 -17.80
C GLN A 234 12.86 -20.55 -16.67
N ASP A 235 12.89 -19.85 -15.54
CA ASP A 235 12.05 -20.13 -14.38
C ASP A 235 10.59 -19.63 -14.54
N LEU A 236 10.29 -18.89 -15.61
CA LEU A 236 8.95 -18.47 -16.00
C LEU A 236 8.40 -19.20 -17.23
N GLN A 237 9.12 -20.17 -17.81
CA GLN A 237 8.66 -20.92 -18.98
C GLN A 237 7.44 -21.80 -18.70
N ASP A 238 7.35 -22.37 -17.50
CA ASP A 238 6.20 -23.16 -17.05
C ASP A 238 5.51 -22.47 -15.88
N ARG A 239 4.31 -21.92 -16.13
CA ARG A 239 3.50 -21.18 -15.17
C ARG A 239 2.13 -21.80 -14.97
N ARG A 240 2.00 -23.11 -15.21
CA ARG A 240 0.70 -23.78 -15.29
C ARG A 240 -0.23 -23.54 -14.11
N VAL A 241 0.32 -23.44 -12.90
CA VAL A 241 -0.43 -23.04 -11.70
C VAL A 241 0.33 -21.98 -10.94
N GLU A 242 -0.33 -20.86 -10.68
CA GLU A 242 0.16 -19.84 -9.75
C GLU A 242 -0.79 -19.70 -8.56
N ILE A 243 -0.20 -19.50 -7.39
CA ILE A 243 -0.94 -19.18 -6.18
C ILE A 243 -0.82 -17.68 -5.89
N THR A 244 -1.90 -17.05 -5.47
CA THR A 244 -1.90 -15.63 -5.08
C THR A 244 -2.15 -15.49 -3.59
N GLY A 245 -1.50 -14.55 -2.92
CA GLY A 245 -1.79 -14.29 -1.52
C GLY A 245 -1.07 -13.08 -0.93
N PRO A 246 -1.49 -12.66 0.28
CA PRO A 246 -0.92 -11.50 0.94
C PRO A 246 0.53 -11.74 1.36
N THR A 247 1.20 -10.66 1.72
CA THR A 247 2.60 -10.66 2.16
C THR A 247 2.80 -10.93 3.66
N ASP A 248 1.79 -11.50 4.34
CA ASP A 248 1.92 -12.02 5.70
C ASP A 248 2.98 -13.13 5.76
N ARG A 249 3.79 -13.13 6.82
CA ARG A 249 4.98 -13.99 6.93
C ARG A 249 4.67 -15.48 6.81
N LYS A 250 3.61 -15.94 7.49
CA LYS A 250 3.20 -17.36 7.43
C LYS A 250 2.60 -17.70 6.07
N MET A 251 1.84 -16.77 5.47
CA MET A 251 1.23 -16.97 4.15
C MET A 251 2.28 -17.03 3.04
N VAL A 252 3.31 -16.17 3.08
CA VAL A 252 4.45 -16.22 2.14
C VAL A 252 5.10 -17.61 2.15
N ILE A 253 5.42 -18.15 3.33
CA ILE A 253 6.03 -19.48 3.47
C ILE A 253 5.11 -20.56 2.89
N ASN A 254 3.82 -20.55 3.26
CA ASN A 254 2.86 -21.55 2.78
C ASN A 254 2.64 -21.49 1.27
N ALA A 255 2.62 -20.28 0.68
CA ALA A 255 2.42 -20.10 -0.74
C ALA A 255 3.64 -20.55 -1.55
N LEU A 256 4.84 -20.18 -1.11
CA LEU A 256 6.10 -20.65 -1.69
C LEU A 256 6.23 -22.18 -1.62
N ASN A 257 5.79 -22.79 -0.53
CA ASN A 257 5.81 -24.25 -0.32
C ASN A 257 4.59 -24.99 -0.92
N SER A 258 3.67 -24.30 -1.58
CA SER A 258 2.38 -24.88 -2.01
C SER A 258 2.50 -25.92 -3.12
N GLY A 259 3.64 -25.98 -3.80
CA GLY A 259 3.84 -26.76 -5.01
C GLY A 259 3.31 -26.09 -6.27
N ALA A 260 2.90 -24.82 -6.23
CA ALA A 260 2.64 -23.99 -7.41
C ALA A 260 3.94 -23.69 -8.17
N ASN A 261 3.83 -23.32 -9.45
CA ASN A 261 4.98 -22.86 -10.24
C ASN A 261 5.40 -21.46 -9.79
N VAL A 262 4.43 -20.58 -9.58
CA VAL A 262 4.64 -19.17 -9.21
C VAL A 262 3.80 -18.83 -7.99
N PHE A 263 4.34 -18.00 -7.10
CA PHE A 263 3.61 -17.31 -6.04
C PHE A 263 3.59 -15.82 -6.34
N MET A 264 2.39 -15.27 -6.55
CA MET A 264 2.18 -13.83 -6.60
C MET A 264 1.97 -13.28 -5.18
N ALA A 265 3.02 -12.70 -4.63
CA ALA A 265 3.00 -11.96 -3.38
C ALA A 265 2.36 -10.60 -3.58
N ASP A 266 1.28 -10.35 -2.85
CA ASP A 266 0.36 -9.27 -3.17
C ASP A 266 0.38 -8.15 -2.14
N PHE A 267 0.69 -6.93 -2.59
CA PHE A 267 0.56 -5.70 -1.83
C PHE A 267 -0.73 -4.93 -2.16
N GLU A 268 -1.55 -5.48 -3.05
CA GLU A 268 -2.74 -4.86 -3.62
C GLU A 268 -4.04 -5.48 -3.05
N ASP A 269 -4.93 -6.04 -3.84
CA ASP A 269 -6.32 -6.34 -3.43
C ASP A 269 -6.49 -7.38 -2.31
N SER A 270 -5.52 -8.27 -2.09
CA SER A 270 -5.54 -9.22 -0.98
C SER A 270 -4.83 -8.72 0.28
N ASN A 271 -4.27 -7.51 0.24
CA ASN A 271 -3.51 -6.93 1.34
C ASN A 271 -4.06 -5.56 1.74
N THR A 272 -4.47 -5.42 3.01
CA THR A 272 -4.85 -4.11 3.55
C THR A 272 -3.59 -3.24 3.59
N PRO A 273 -3.55 -2.07 2.93
CA PRO A 273 -2.36 -1.24 2.80
C PRO A 273 -2.14 -0.37 4.04
N SER A 274 -2.14 -1.00 5.22
CA SER A 274 -1.63 -0.37 6.44
C SER A 274 -0.11 -0.20 6.30
N TRP A 275 0.46 0.81 6.96
CA TRP A 275 1.91 1.02 6.98
C TRP A 275 2.67 -0.24 7.40
N ARG A 276 2.16 -0.89 8.46
CA ARG A 276 2.77 -2.11 9.01
C ARG A 276 2.74 -3.26 8.01
N ASN A 277 1.60 -3.53 7.36
CA ASN A 277 1.50 -4.62 6.38
C ASN A 277 2.40 -4.39 5.16
N GLN A 278 2.50 -3.14 4.69
CA GLN A 278 3.37 -2.80 3.56
C GLN A 278 4.84 -3.00 3.93
N LEU A 279 5.30 -2.50 5.09
CA LEU A 279 6.69 -2.71 5.53
C LEU A 279 7.01 -4.15 5.91
N GLU A 280 6.17 -4.81 6.71
CA GLU A 280 6.34 -6.24 7.05
C GLU A 280 6.38 -7.09 5.79
N GLY A 281 5.52 -6.80 4.80
CA GLY A 281 5.56 -7.52 3.54
C GLY A 281 6.91 -7.37 2.85
N GLN A 282 7.49 -6.17 2.80
CA GLN A 282 8.83 -5.97 2.24
C GLN A 282 9.92 -6.71 3.04
N VAL A 283 9.84 -6.73 4.37
CA VAL A 283 10.74 -7.51 5.24
C VAL A 283 10.59 -9.01 4.97
N ASN A 284 9.36 -9.51 4.85
CA ASN A 284 9.08 -10.92 4.60
C ASN A 284 9.62 -11.36 3.24
N LEU A 285 9.42 -10.55 2.20
CA LEU A 285 9.96 -10.85 0.88
C LEU A 285 11.48 -10.73 0.83
N TYR A 286 12.08 -9.76 1.54
CA TYR A 286 13.54 -9.66 1.70
C TYR A 286 14.13 -10.95 2.28
N ASP A 287 13.52 -11.46 3.36
CA ASP A 287 13.97 -12.69 4.02
C ASP A 287 13.72 -13.93 3.15
N ALA A 288 12.58 -13.99 2.45
CA ALA A 288 12.23 -15.10 1.57
C ALA A 288 13.18 -15.22 0.37
N VAL A 289 13.60 -14.09 -0.22
CA VAL A 289 14.56 -14.08 -1.33
C VAL A 289 15.92 -14.66 -0.92
N ARG A 290 16.29 -14.52 0.36
CA ARG A 290 17.55 -14.98 0.95
C ARG A 290 17.42 -16.29 1.72
N ASP A 291 16.32 -17.01 1.53
CA ASP A 291 16.02 -18.30 2.17
C ASP A 291 16.07 -18.28 3.70
N ASN A 292 15.90 -17.10 4.31
CA ASN A 292 16.00 -16.84 5.75
C ASN A 292 14.64 -16.56 6.42
N ILE A 293 13.54 -16.71 5.67
CA ILE A 293 12.20 -16.54 6.22
C ILE A 293 11.80 -17.76 7.06
N SER A 294 11.40 -17.51 8.30
CA SER A 294 10.84 -18.51 9.20
C SER A 294 9.70 -17.91 10.03
N TYR A 295 8.80 -18.78 10.48
CA TYR A 295 7.69 -18.40 11.35
C TYR A 295 7.43 -19.48 12.40
N MET A 296 7.39 -19.09 13.67
CA MET A 296 6.97 -19.97 14.76
C MET A 296 5.56 -19.59 15.20
N HIS A 297 4.63 -20.54 15.15
CA HIS A 297 3.27 -20.29 15.58
C HIS A 297 3.23 -19.99 17.09
N PRO A 298 2.62 -18.87 17.53
CA PRO A 298 2.71 -18.43 18.93
C PRO A 298 2.13 -19.46 19.90
N THR A 299 1.01 -20.08 19.53
CA THR A 299 0.30 -21.09 20.35
C THR A 299 0.84 -22.51 20.15
N THR A 300 0.78 -23.04 18.93
CA THR A 300 1.14 -24.46 18.67
C THR A 300 2.63 -24.73 18.65
N LYS A 301 3.47 -23.69 18.68
CA LYS A 301 4.94 -23.76 18.54
C LYS A 301 5.44 -24.45 17.27
N LYS A 302 4.54 -24.74 16.32
CA LYS A 302 4.91 -25.30 15.02
C LYS A 302 5.75 -24.27 14.25
N GLU A 303 6.91 -24.71 13.81
CA GLU A 303 7.81 -23.95 12.96
C GLU A 303 7.45 -24.15 11.48
N TYR A 304 7.63 -23.08 10.70
CA TYR A 304 7.43 -23.03 9.27
C TYR A 304 8.68 -22.39 8.65
N THR A 305 9.28 -23.07 7.68
CA THR A 305 10.46 -22.64 6.90
C THR A 305 10.23 -22.99 5.43
N LEU A 306 11.07 -22.48 4.54
CA LEU A 306 11.01 -22.83 3.12
C LEU A 306 11.48 -24.27 2.87
N ASN A 307 10.85 -24.92 1.89
CA ASN A 307 11.33 -26.18 1.31
C ASN A 307 12.56 -25.93 0.43
N GLN A 308 13.26 -26.99 0.02
CA GLN A 308 14.38 -26.88 -0.92
C GLN A 308 13.97 -26.36 -2.31
N LYS A 309 12.77 -26.77 -2.77
CA LYS A 309 12.18 -26.27 -4.01
C LYS A 309 10.89 -25.54 -3.66
N VAL A 310 10.83 -24.28 -4.06
CA VAL A 310 9.71 -23.38 -3.84
C VAL A 310 9.20 -22.81 -5.16
N ALA A 311 8.00 -22.24 -5.14
CA ALA A 311 7.46 -21.48 -6.26
C ALA A 311 8.31 -20.23 -6.57
N VAL A 312 8.34 -19.81 -7.84
CA VAL A 312 8.98 -18.57 -8.27
C VAL A 312 8.19 -17.37 -7.72
N LEU A 313 8.89 -16.36 -7.20
CA LEU A 313 8.27 -15.21 -6.57
C LEU A 313 7.99 -14.11 -7.59
N ASN A 314 6.71 -13.74 -7.73
CA ASN A 314 6.28 -12.52 -8.42
C ASN A 314 5.66 -11.56 -7.42
N VAL A 315 5.83 -10.24 -7.62
CA VAL A 315 5.26 -9.22 -6.72
C VAL A 315 4.19 -8.40 -7.44
N ARG A 316 3.02 -8.25 -6.81
CA ARG A 316 1.97 -7.34 -7.28
C ARG A 316 1.96 -6.06 -6.42
N PRO A 317 2.51 -4.93 -6.90
CA PRO A 317 2.43 -3.65 -6.21
C PRO A 317 1.01 -3.08 -6.31
N ARG A 318 0.70 -2.09 -5.47
CA ARG A 318 -0.54 -1.31 -5.56
C ARG A 318 -0.70 -0.68 -6.95
N GLY A 319 -1.94 -0.59 -7.45
CA GLY A 319 -2.25 0.07 -8.72
C GLY A 319 -2.05 1.59 -8.69
N TRP A 320 -1.93 2.22 -9.87
CA TRP A 320 -1.52 3.63 -10.01
C TRP A 320 -2.34 4.67 -9.24
N HIS A 321 -3.57 4.34 -8.85
CA HIS A 321 -4.50 5.23 -8.17
C HIS A 321 -4.28 5.32 -6.66
N LEU A 322 -3.50 4.40 -6.07
CA LEU A 322 -3.29 4.33 -4.62
C LEU A 322 -2.06 5.14 -4.17
N PRO A 323 -2.20 6.04 -3.17
CA PRO A 323 -1.07 6.73 -2.58
C PRO A 323 -0.41 5.91 -1.46
N GLU A 324 0.86 6.19 -1.18
CA GLU A 324 1.52 5.87 0.09
C GLU A 324 1.56 7.14 0.95
N LYS A 325 0.61 7.25 1.87
CA LYS A 325 0.41 8.44 2.70
C LYS A 325 1.45 8.60 3.81
N HIS A 326 2.21 7.55 4.12
CA HIS A 326 3.19 7.59 5.19
C HIS A 326 4.58 8.06 4.73
N VAL A 327 4.79 8.16 3.42
CA VAL A 327 6.01 8.70 2.81
C VAL A 327 5.64 9.93 2.00
N LEU A 328 6.12 11.09 2.45
CA LEU A 328 5.84 12.37 1.83
C LEU A 328 7.07 12.92 1.13
N ILE A 329 6.89 13.49 -0.06
CA ILE A 329 7.89 14.30 -0.76
C ILE A 329 7.24 15.65 -1.04
N HIS A 330 7.88 16.74 -0.61
CA HIS A 330 7.25 18.08 -0.60
C HIS A 330 5.87 18.09 0.09
N ASN A 331 5.77 17.36 1.22
CA ASN A 331 4.55 17.20 2.00
C ASN A 331 3.36 16.58 1.23
N LYS A 332 3.62 15.92 0.09
CA LYS A 332 2.61 15.22 -0.71
C LYS A 332 2.84 13.70 -0.62
N PRO A 333 1.77 12.90 -0.45
CA PRO A 333 1.86 11.45 -0.51
C PRO A 333 2.53 10.97 -1.80
N THR A 334 3.45 10.02 -1.65
CA THR A 334 4.07 9.34 -2.78
C THR A 334 3.10 8.34 -3.43
N SER A 335 3.47 7.78 -4.58
CA SER A 335 2.70 6.71 -5.23
C SER A 335 2.93 5.39 -4.49
N GLY A 336 1.85 4.69 -4.12
CA GLY A 336 1.93 3.34 -3.55
C GLY A 336 2.58 2.36 -4.52
N SER A 337 2.28 2.47 -5.82
CA SER A 337 2.91 1.66 -6.87
C SER A 337 4.43 1.78 -6.88
N LEU A 338 4.95 3.03 -6.88
CA LEU A 338 6.39 3.30 -6.89
C LEU A 338 7.06 2.90 -5.57
N PHE A 339 6.35 3.03 -4.44
CA PHE A 339 6.83 2.60 -3.14
C PHE A 339 7.02 1.08 -3.07
N ASP A 340 5.98 0.31 -3.43
CA ASP A 340 5.97 -1.15 -3.34
C ASP A 340 6.99 -1.78 -4.30
N PHE A 341 6.97 -1.32 -5.57
CA PHE A 341 7.93 -1.73 -6.59
C PHE A 341 9.36 -1.34 -6.20
N GLY A 342 9.55 -0.08 -5.81
CA GLY A 342 10.86 0.50 -5.58
C GLY A 342 11.60 -0.16 -4.42
N LEU A 343 10.92 -0.42 -3.30
CA LEU A 343 11.52 -1.13 -2.17
C LEU A 343 11.86 -2.57 -2.54
N PHE A 344 10.96 -3.27 -3.22
CA PHE A 344 11.20 -4.67 -3.57
C PHE A 344 12.38 -4.81 -4.55
N VAL A 345 12.40 -4.01 -5.62
CA VAL A 345 13.45 -4.10 -6.65
C VAL A 345 14.81 -3.69 -6.08
N TYR A 346 14.86 -2.61 -5.30
CA TYR A 346 16.10 -2.12 -4.69
C TYR A 346 16.77 -3.17 -3.81
N HIS A 347 15.98 -3.85 -2.98
CA HIS A 347 16.52 -4.82 -2.03
C HIS A 347 16.78 -6.21 -2.61
N ASN A 348 16.07 -6.60 -3.68
CA ASN A 348 16.03 -8.00 -4.09
C ASN A 348 16.51 -8.29 -5.50
N ALA A 349 16.56 -7.30 -6.40
CA ALA A 349 16.85 -7.56 -7.81
C ALA A 349 18.19 -8.29 -8.03
N LYS A 350 19.26 -7.82 -7.36
CA LYS A 350 20.58 -8.45 -7.46
C LYS A 350 20.59 -9.86 -6.85
N ALA A 351 20.02 -10.02 -5.66
CA ALA A 351 19.95 -11.32 -4.99
C ALA A 351 19.14 -12.36 -5.79
N LEU A 352 18.05 -11.94 -6.45
CA LEU A 352 17.25 -12.79 -7.34
C LEU A 352 18.06 -13.20 -8.58
N LYS A 353 18.77 -12.26 -9.20
CA LYS A 353 19.63 -12.52 -10.36
C LYS A 353 20.77 -13.48 -10.02
N ASP A 354 21.44 -13.28 -8.89
CA ASP A 354 22.59 -14.09 -8.45
C ASP A 354 22.19 -15.56 -8.23
N LYS A 355 20.92 -15.85 -7.92
CA LYS A 355 20.39 -17.22 -7.78
C LYS A 355 19.69 -17.76 -9.04
N GLY A 356 19.82 -17.10 -10.18
CA GLY A 356 19.26 -17.55 -11.46
C GLY A 356 17.77 -17.28 -11.65
N SER A 357 17.19 -16.36 -10.87
CA SER A 357 15.82 -15.85 -11.04
C SER A 357 15.87 -14.36 -11.41
N GLY A 358 14.78 -13.60 -11.21
CA GLY A 358 14.75 -12.18 -11.52
C GLY A 358 13.67 -11.38 -10.77
N PRO A 359 13.74 -10.04 -10.81
CA PRO A 359 12.72 -9.17 -10.25
C PRO A 359 11.45 -9.20 -11.13
N TYR A 360 10.47 -10.02 -10.74
CA TYR A 360 9.25 -10.25 -11.51
C TYR A 360 8.02 -9.60 -10.88
N PHE A 361 7.19 -8.97 -11.72
CA PHE A 361 6.05 -8.18 -11.25
C PHE A 361 4.73 -8.55 -11.92
N TYR A 362 3.64 -8.36 -11.19
CA TYR A 362 2.28 -8.36 -11.72
C TYR A 362 1.72 -6.94 -11.69
N LEU A 363 1.28 -6.40 -12.83
CA LEU A 363 0.83 -5.00 -12.93
C LEU A 363 -0.70 -4.90 -12.95
N PRO A 364 -1.34 -4.36 -11.90
CA PRO A 364 -2.80 -4.34 -11.79
C PRO A 364 -3.44 -3.09 -12.39
N LYS A 365 -4.70 -3.25 -12.78
CA LYS A 365 -5.67 -2.16 -13.04
C LYS A 365 -5.19 -1.06 -14.00
N LEU A 366 -4.39 -1.43 -15.01
CA LEU A 366 -4.06 -0.54 -16.12
C LEU A 366 -5.30 -0.32 -16.99
N GLN A 367 -5.47 0.88 -17.54
CA GLN A 367 -6.61 1.21 -18.41
C GLN A 367 -6.22 1.40 -19.89
N ASN A 368 -4.93 1.63 -20.17
CA ASN A 368 -4.44 1.97 -21.51
C ASN A 368 -2.92 1.71 -21.62
N ALA A 369 -2.40 1.79 -22.85
CA ALA A 369 -1.00 1.59 -23.17
C ALA A 369 -0.06 2.70 -22.69
N GLU A 370 -0.54 3.92 -22.45
CA GLU A 370 0.31 5.00 -21.90
C GLU A 370 0.71 4.73 -20.45
N GLU A 371 -0.16 4.07 -19.68
CA GLU A 371 0.16 3.62 -18.33
C GLU A 371 1.10 2.41 -18.32
N ALA A 372 1.03 1.55 -19.33
CA ALA A 372 2.00 0.49 -19.55
C ALA A 372 3.37 1.08 -19.92
N LYS A 373 3.39 2.12 -20.77
CA LYS A 373 4.60 2.86 -21.12
C LYS A 373 5.24 3.52 -19.89
N LEU A 374 4.44 4.09 -18.98
CA LEU A 374 4.97 4.63 -17.73
C LEU A 374 5.70 3.54 -16.91
N TRP A 375 5.16 2.32 -16.83
CA TRP A 375 5.85 1.20 -16.20
C TRP A 375 7.15 0.83 -16.92
N ALA A 376 7.15 0.80 -18.26
CA ALA A 376 8.36 0.52 -19.04
C ALA A 376 9.47 1.54 -18.74
N GLU A 377 9.13 2.83 -18.63
CA GLU A 377 10.07 3.90 -18.26
C GLU A 377 10.57 3.75 -16.82
N VAL A 378 9.71 3.37 -15.88
CA VAL A 378 10.07 3.08 -14.47
C VAL A 378 11.03 1.89 -14.39
N PHE A 379 10.76 0.80 -15.10
CA PHE A 379 11.63 -0.37 -15.17
C PHE A 379 12.97 -0.01 -15.78
N ALA A 380 12.95 0.69 -16.92
CA ALA A 380 14.17 1.06 -17.61
C ALA A 380 15.09 1.91 -16.72
N TYR A 381 14.52 2.92 -16.05
CA TYR A 381 15.27 3.75 -15.10
C TYR A 381 15.81 2.95 -13.91
N SER A 382 15.03 2.02 -13.38
CA SER A 382 15.43 1.20 -12.24
C SER A 382 16.56 0.24 -12.59
N GLU A 383 16.52 -0.36 -13.78
CA GLU A 383 17.60 -1.19 -14.31
C GLU A 383 18.90 -0.40 -14.43
N ASP A 384 18.84 0.80 -15.03
CA ASP A 384 20.02 1.66 -15.19
C ASP A 384 20.59 2.09 -13.83
N ARG A 385 19.71 2.45 -12.88
CA ARG A 385 20.10 2.96 -11.56
C ARG A 385 20.68 1.89 -10.65
N LEU A 386 20.30 0.62 -10.85
CA LEU A 386 20.73 -0.54 -10.08
C LEU A 386 21.78 -1.40 -10.82
N ASP A 387 22.31 -0.92 -11.95
CA ASP A 387 23.31 -1.62 -12.78
C ASP A 387 22.83 -3.02 -13.22
N LEU A 388 21.59 -3.09 -13.69
CA LEU A 388 20.97 -4.29 -14.25
C LEU A 388 20.90 -4.16 -15.78
N PRO A 389 21.13 -5.25 -16.54
CA PRO A 389 20.88 -5.26 -17.98
C PRO A 389 19.43 -4.88 -18.31
N ARG A 390 19.22 -4.18 -19.43
CA ARG A 390 17.87 -3.86 -19.92
C ARG A 390 17.05 -5.14 -20.12
N GLY A 391 15.82 -5.15 -19.64
CA GLY A 391 14.92 -6.31 -19.73
C GLY A 391 15.17 -7.38 -18.67
N THR A 392 15.94 -7.07 -17.61
CA THR A 392 16.09 -7.93 -16.42
C THR A 392 14.80 -7.98 -15.61
N ILE A 393 14.11 -6.84 -15.49
CA ILE A 393 12.80 -6.78 -14.85
C ILE A 393 11.78 -7.41 -15.80
N LYS A 394 10.99 -8.38 -15.31
CA LYS A 394 9.89 -8.95 -16.10
C LYS A 394 8.54 -8.61 -15.49
N CYS A 395 7.52 -8.49 -16.33
CA CYS A 395 6.16 -8.23 -15.86
C CYS A 395 5.08 -9.06 -16.55
N THR A 396 4.04 -9.40 -15.80
CA THR A 396 2.75 -9.87 -16.32
C THR A 396 1.68 -8.81 -16.05
N VAL A 397 0.88 -8.42 -17.03
CA VAL A 397 -0.14 -7.36 -16.86
C VAL A 397 -1.52 -7.99 -16.67
N LEU A 398 -2.27 -7.57 -15.65
CA LEU A 398 -3.66 -7.97 -15.50
C LEU A 398 -4.53 -7.12 -16.43
N ILE A 399 -5.16 -7.75 -17.44
CA ILE A 399 -6.15 -7.04 -18.27
C ILE A 399 -7.49 -7.09 -17.56
N GLU A 400 -7.59 -6.41 -16.43
CA GLU A 400 -8.75 -6.43 -15.56
C GLU A 400 -9.56 -5.12 -15.59
N HIS A 401 -9.35 -4.33 -16.64
CA HIS A 401 -10.14 -3.15 -16.94
C HIS A 401 -10.67 -3.21 -18.38
N LEU A 402 -11.96 -2.90 -18.58
CA LEU A 402 -12.62 -2.98 -19.89
C LEU A 402 -11.86 -2.24 -20.99
N LEU A 403 -11.44 -0.99 -20.72
CA LEU A 403 -10.69 -0.18 -21.69
C LEU A 403 -9.34 -0.80 -22.09
N ALA A 404 -8.68 -1.56 -21.20
CA ALA A 404 -7.41 -2.20 -21.50
C ALA A 404 -7.55 -3.36 -22.49
N THR A 405 -8.74 -3.98 -22.58
CA THR A 405 -9.02 -5.03 -23.58
C THR A 405 -8.86 -4.53 -25.01
N PHE A 406 -9.20 -3.26 -25.26
CA PHE A 406 -9.06 -2.63 -26.58
C PHE A 406 -7.62 -2.19 -26.91
N GLN A 407 -6.69 -2.35 -25.96
CA GLN A 407 -5.30 -1.91 -26.10
C GLN A 407 -4.30 -3.00 -25.71
N MET A 408 -4.69 -4.29 -25.74
CA MET A 408 -3.80 -5.38 -25.33
C MET A 408 -2.49 -5.41 -26.14
N ASN A 409 -2.55 -5.24 -27.47
CA ASN A 409 -1.36 -5.20 -28.31
C ASN A 409 -0.48 -3.99 -28.00
N GLU A 410 -1.10 -2.82 -27.83
CA GLU A 410 -0.43 -1.57 -27.51
C GLU A 410 0.24 -1.61 -26.12
N ILE A 411 -0.41 -2.26 -25.14
CA ILE A 411 0.15 -2.52 -23.80
C ILE A 411 1.38 -3.43 -23.90
N ILE A 412 1.29 -4.54 -24.66
CA ILE A 412 2.43 -5.43 -24.87
C ILE A 412 3.57 -4.67 -25.56
N TYR A 413 3.27 -3.91 -26.60
CA TYR A 413 4.27 -3.16 -27.35
C TYR A 413 4.96 -2.11 -26.47
N ALA A 414 4.20 -1.40 -25.63
CA ALA A 414 4.75 -0.41 -24.70
C ALA A 414 5.71 -1.03 -23.67
N LEU A 415 5.49 -2.31 -23.30
CA LEU A 415 6.30 -3.07 -22.35
C LEU A 415 7.16 -4.15 -23.02
N LYS A 416 7.41 -4.08 -24.33
CA LYS A 416 7.98 -5.20 -25.10
C LYS A 416 9.33 -5.73 -24.59
N ASP A 417 10.11 -4.90 -23.91
CA ASP A 417 11.41 -5.30 -23.35
C ASP A 417 11.28 -6.04 -22.02
N HIS A 418 10.13 -5.93 -21.33
CA HIS A 418 9.91 -6.45 -19.97
C HIS A 418 8.73 -7.44 -19.88
N ILE A 419 7.74 -7.38 -20.77
CA ILE A 419 6.51 -8.16 -20.64
C ILE A 419 6.66 -9.62 -21.03
N VAL A 420 6.15 -10.51 -20.17
CA VAL A 420 6.17 -11.97 -20.36
C VAL A 420 4.77 -12.59 -20.32
N GLY A 421 3.73 -11.80 -20.09
CA GLY A 421 2.35 -12.28 -20.24
C GLY A 421 1.27 -11.26 -19.91
N LEU A 422 0.03 -11.62 -20.23
CA LEU A 422 -1.19 -10.98 -19.74
C LEU A 422 -1.98 -11.97 -18.87
N ASN A 423 -2.84 -11.45 -17.99
CA ASN A 423 -3.73 -12.27 -17.17
C ASN A 423 -5.20 -11.86 -17.33
N CYS A 424 -6.07 -12.88 -17.36
CA CYS A 424 -7.51 -12.70 -17.35
C CYS A 424 -8.09 -12.65 -15.92
N GLY A 425 -8.78 -11.57 -15.59
CA GLY A 425 -9.50 -11.38 -14.33
C GLY A 425 -11.01 -11.45 -14.51
N ARG A 426 -11.75 -11.84 -13.45
CA ARG A 426 -13.22 -11.83 -13.43
C ARG A 426 -13.76 -10.60 -12.72
N TRP A 427 -13.52 -10.48 -11.41
CA TRP A 427 -14.23 -9.49 -10.58
C TRP A 427 -13.87 -8.04 -10.90
N ASP A 428 -12.59 -7.72 -11.01
CA ASP A 428 -12.15 -6.37 -11.42
C ASP A 428 -12.61 -6.04 -12.84
N TYR A 429 -12.58 -7.00 -13.76
CA TYR A 429 -13.04 -6.79 -15.12
C TYR A 429 -14.53 -6.42 -15.18
N ILE A 430 -15.39 -7.21 -14.53
CA ILE A 430 -16.83 -6.93 -14.49
C ILE A 430 -17.09 -5.64 -13.68
N PHE A 431 -16.35 -5.37 -12.60
CA PHE A 431 -16.43 -4.09 -11.90
C PHE A 431 -16.10 -2.91 -12.81
N SER A 432 -15.02 -3.00 -13.59
CA SER A 432 -14.61 -1.97 -14.52
C SER A 432 -15.64 -1.75 -15.63
N TYR A 433 -16.34 -2.81 -16.06
CA TYR A 433 -17.43 -2.71 -17.03
C TYR A 433 -18.57 -1.85 -16.47
N ILE A 434 -19.01 -2.13 -15.23
CA ILE A 434 -20.04 -1.35 -14.55
C ILE A 434 -19.60 0.11 -14.41
N LYS A 435 -18.36 0.34 -13.96
CA LYS A 435 -17.81 1.69 -13.77
C LYS A 435 -17.72 2.46 -15.09
N THR A 436 -17.22 1.81 -16.15
CA THR A 436 -17.04 2.43 -17.46
C THR A 436 -18.40 2.88 -17.99
N PHE A 437 -19.43 2.05 -17.87
CA PHE A 437 -20.77 2.34 -18.37
C PHE A 437 -21.76 2.84 -17.30
N GLN A 438 -21.28 3.43 -16.20
CA GLN A 438 -22.09 3.77 -15.03
C GLN A 438 -23.30 4.69 -15.32
N ASN A 439 -23.22 5.54 -16.35
CA ASN A 439 -24.30 6.45 -16.75
C ASN A 439 -25.21 5.87 -17.86
N HIS A 440 -24.92 4.68 -18.37
CA HIS A 440 -25.63 4.10 -19.52
C HIS A 440 -26.53 2.96 -19.08
N ARG A 441 -27.83 3.24 -18.93
CA ARG A 441 -28.84 2.26 -18.48
C ARG A 441 -28.91 0.97 -19.31
N LYS A 442 -28.48 1.02 -20.58
CA LYS A 442 -28.42 -0.16 -21.45
C LYS A 442 -27.45 -1.22 -20.92
N PHE A 443 -26.38 -0.83 -20.20
CA PHE A 443 -25.28 -1.71 -19.78
C PHE A 443 -25.47 -2.28 -18.36
N LEU A 444 -26.70 -2.29 -17.84
CA LEU A 444 -26.99 -2.88 -16.54
C LEU A 444 -26.79 -4.40 -16.55
N LEU A 445 -25.96 -4.88 -15.65
CA LEU A 445 -25.64 -6.30 -15.51
C LEU A 445 -26.67 -7.05 -14.63
N PRO A 446 -26.81 -8.38 -14.81
CA PRO A 446 -27.56 -9.25 -13.90
C PRO A 446 -26.77 -9.50 -12.60
N ASP A 447 -27.31 -10.33 -11.70
CA ASP A 447 -26.60 -10.73 -10.49
C ASP A 447 -25.24 -11.38 -10.83
N ARG A 448 -24.19 -10.94 -10.13
CA ARG A 448 -22.78 -11.25 -10.45
C ARG A 448 -22.45 -12.74 -10.55
N PHE A 449 -23.18 -13.58 -9.82
CA PHE A 449 -22.99 -15.04 -9.83
C PHE A 449 -23.43 -15.68 -11.15
N GLN A 450 -24.32 -15.03 -11.89
CA GLN A 450 -24.78 -15.48 -13.20
C GLN A 450 -23.78 -15.11 -14.32
N ILE A 451 -22.82 -14.22 -14.05
CA ILE A 451 -21.83 -13.74 -15.02
C ILE A 451 -20.56 -14.59 -14.91
N GLY A 452 -20.55 -15.73 -15.58
CA GLY A 452 -19.39 -16.63 -15.66
C GLY A 452 -18.40 -16.24 -16.76
N MET A 453 -17.26 -16.94 -16.83
CA MET A 453 -16.29 -16.75 -17.92
C MET A 453 -16.81 -17.20 -19.29
N THR A 454 -17.94 -17.92 -19.32
CA THR A 454 -18.65 -18.32 -20.54
C THR A 454 -19.66 -17.28 -21.04
N SER A 455 -19.96 -16.24 -20.24
CA SER A 455 -20.81 -15.14 -20.70
C SER A 455 -20.20 -14.45 -21.94
N PRO A 456 -21.00 -13.99 -22.92
CA PRO A 456 -20.48 -13.60 -24.24
C PRO A 456 -19.28 -12.65 -24.21
N PHE A 457 -19.38 -11.54 -23.46
CA PHE A 457 -18.30 -10.56 -23.37
C PHE A 457 -17.06 -11.06 -22.60
N MET A 458 -17.24 -11.91 -21.58
CA MET A 458 -16.14 -12.53 -20.84
C MET A 458 -15.40 -13.56 -21.69
N ARG A 459 -16.16 -14.32 -22.49
CA ARG A 459 -15.63 -15.31 -23.43
C ARG A 459 -14.81 -14.64 -24.53
N ALA A 460 -15.38 -13.59 -25.13
CA ALA A 460 -14.72 -12.79 -26.14
C ALA A 460 -13.41 -12.17 -25.63
N TYR A 461 -13.45 -11.62 -24.42
CA TYR A 461 -12.28 -11.07 -23.72
C TYR A 461 -11.17 -12.11 -23.48
N SER A 462 -11.51 -13.29 -22.95
CA SER A 462 -10.53 -14.35 -22.65
C SER A 462 -9.85 -14.87 -23.93
N LEU A 463 -10.63 -15.16 -24.98
CA LEU A 463 -10.08 -15.63 -26.26
C LEU A 463 -9.24 -14.55 -26.95
N LEU A 464 -9.62 -13.27 -26.86
CA LEU A 464 -8.81 -12.17 -27.38
C LEU A 464 -7.47 -12.06 -26.64
N CYS A 465 -7.48 -12.24 -25.32
CA CYS A 465 -6.26 -12.23 -24.51
C CYS A 465 -5.30 -13.35 -24.95
N ILE A 466 -5.81 -14.58 -25.08
CA ILE A 466 -5.03 -15.75 -25.57
C ILE A 466 -4.45 -15.45 -26.95
N LYS A 467 -5.31 -15.08 -27.91
CA LYS A 467 -4.89 -14.77 -29.29
C LYS A 467 -3.77 -13.72 -29.29
N THR A 468 -3.97 -12.64 -28.56
CA THR A 468 -3.03 -11.50 -28.54
C THR A 468 -1.70 -11.90 -27.90
N CYS A 469 -1.71 -12.61 -26.77
CA CYS A 469 -0.47 -13.02 -26.10
C CYS A 469 0.35 -13.99 -26.96
N HIS A 470 -0.29 -15.02 -27.50
CA HIS A 470 0.38 -16.06 -28.26
C HIS A 470 0.93 -15.53 -29.58
N GLN A 471 0.21 -14.61 -30.23
CA GLN A 471 0.71 -13.89 -31.40
C GLN A 471 2.00 -13.12 -31.09
N ARG A 472 2.15 -12.61 -29.86
CA ARG A 472 3.33 -11.86 -29.40
C ARG A 472 4.35 -12.71 -28.66
N GLY A 473 4.19 -14.03 -28.62
CA GLY A 473 5.15 -14.94 -27.98
C GLY A 473 5.25 -14.79 -26.46
N ILE A 474 4.16 -14.38 -25.80
CA ILE A 474 4.09 -14.24 -24.33
C ILE A 474 2.95 -15.09 -23.75
N HIS A 475 2.93 -15.27 -22.43
CA HIS A 475 1.90 -16.07 -21.76
C HIS A 475 0.53 -15.38 -21.72
N ALA A 476 -0.55 -16.15 -21.90
CA ALA A 476 -1.91 -15.83 -21.55
C ALA A 476 -2.35 -16.60 -20.29
N MET A 477 -2.43 -15.92 -19.16
CA MET A 477 -2.82 -16.52 -17.88
C MET A 477 -4.34 -16.48 -17.65
N GLY A 478 -4.90 -17.59 -17.19
CA GLY A 478 -6.32 -17.74 -16.81
C GLY A 478 -6.67 -17.14 -15.44
N GLY A 479 -7.93 -17.30 -15.04
CA GLY A 479 -8.50 -16.62 -13.88
C GLY A 479 -8.34 -17.37 -12.54
N MET A 480 -8.91 -16.78 -11.49
CA MET A 480 -8.83 -17.27 -10.12
C MET A 480 -9.87 -18.37 -9.81
N ALA A 481 -9.43 -19.47 -9.20
CA ALA A 481 -10.27 -20.34 -8.37
C ALA A 481 -10.06 -20.04 -6.88
N ALA A 482 -11.09 -19.45 -6.25
CA ALA A 482 -11.03 -18.93 -4.88
C ALA A 482 -11.75 -19.81 -3.84
N GLN A 483 -12.25 -20.97 -4.26
CA GLN A 483 -12.99 -21.89 -3.40
C GLN A 483 -12.09 -22.43 -2.29
N ILE A 484 -12.61 -22.46 -1.06
CA ILE A 484 -11.94 -23.11 0.07
C ILE A 484 -12.47 -24.53 0.16
N PRO A 485 -11.60 -25.55 0.22
CA PRO A 485 -12.05 -26.92 0.45
C PRO A 485 -12.90 -27.02 1.72
N ILE A 486 -14.12 -27.51 1.57
CA ILE A 486 -15.14 -27.56 2.63
C ILE A 486 -14.83 -28.77 3.51
N LYS A 487 -14.51 -28.50 4.77
CA LYS A 487 -14.24 -29.56 5.75
C LYS A 487 -15.57 -30.03 6.34
N ASN A 488 -15.73 -31.35 6.46
CA ASN A 488 -16.89 -32.01 7.07
C ASN A 488 -18.19 -31.98 6.24
N ASP A 489 -18.12 -31.66 4.95
CA ASP A 489 -19.22 -31.86 3.98
C ASP A 489 -18.64 -32.32 2.64
N ASP A 490 -18.51 -33.64 2.48
CA ASP A 490 -17.90 -34.24 1.30
C ASP A 490 -18.70 -33.99 0.02
N VAL A 491 -20.03 -33.84 0.13
CA VAL A 491 -20.92 -33.62 -1.02
C VAL A 491 -20.78 -32.20 -1.53
N ALA A 492 -20.84 -31.20 -0.64
CA ALA A 492 -20.63 -29.80 -1.00
C ALA A 492 -19.20 -29.59 -1.52
N ASN A 493 -18.20 -30.18 -0.87
CA ASN A 493 -16.81 -30.10 -1.30
C ASN A 493 -16.62 -30.69 -2.71
N SER A 494 -17.17 -31.89 -2.97
CA SER A 494 -17.07 -32.53 -4.28
C SER A 494 -17.70 -31.69 -5.40
N LYS A 495 -18.86 -31.06 -5.14
CA LYS A 495 -19.50 -30.15 -6.09
C LYS A 495 -18.65 -28.90 -6.37
N ALA A 496 -18.11 -28.28 -5.32
CA ALA A 496 -17.25 -27.10 -5.47
C ALA A 496 -15.97 -27.43 -6.28
N LEU A 497 -15.34 -28.57 -5.99
CA LEU A 497 -14.14 -29.02 -6.70
C LEU A 497 -14.42 -29.41 -8.16
N ALA A 498 -15.59 -29.98 -8.45
CA ALA A 498 -16.01 -30.26 -9.83
C ALA A 498 -16.16 -28.98 -10.67
N LEU A 499 -16.71 -27.91 -10.09
CA LEU A 499 -16.79 -26.60 -10.75
C LEU A 499 -15.40 -26.01 -11.00
N VAL A 500 -14.49 -26.10 -10.03
CA VAL A 500 -13.08 -25.68 -10.22
C VAL A 500 -12.45 -26.46 -11.37
N HIS A 501 -12.61 -27.78 -11.39
CA HIS A 501 -12.07 -28.63 -12.46
C HIS A 501 -12.60 -28.20 -13.83
N GLN A 502 -13.92 -28.05 -13.99
CA GLN A 502 -14.55 -27.64 -15.25
C GLN A 502 -14.07 -26.25 -15.71
N ASP A 503 -13.94 -25.30 -14.77
CA ASP A 503 -13.43 -23.97 -15.09
C ASP A 503 -11.98 -24.02 -15.58
N LYS A 504 -11.12 -24.86 -14.96
CA LYS A 504 -9.70 -24.99 -15.34
C LYS A 504 -9.52 -25.77 -16.64
N GLU A 505 -10.36 -26.77 -16.87
CA GLU A 505 -10.34 -27.55 -18.10
C GLU A 505 -10.71 -26.67 -19.29
N ARG A 506 -11.72 -25.81 -19.13
CA ARG A 506 -12.04 -24.79 -20.14
C ARG A 506 -10.86 -23.87 -20.40
N GLU A 507 -10.26 -23.29 -19.37
CA GLU A 507 -9.12 -22.37 -19.52
C GLU A 507 -7.95 -23.00 -20.30
N ALA A 508 -7.54 -24.21 -19.91
CA ALA A 508 -6.48 -24.95 -20.59
C ALA A 508 -6.86 -25.30 -22.05
N THR A 509 -8.09 -25.78 -22.25
CA THR A 509 -8.63 -26.15 -23.57
C THR A 509 -8.77 -24.95 -24.50
N ASP A 510 -9.02 -23.75 -23.99
CA ASP A 510 -9.07 -22.54 -24.81
C ASP A 510 -7.69 -22.12 -25.31
N GLY A 511 -6.67 -22.27 -24.47
CA GLY A 511 -5.33 -21.86 -24.82
C GLY A 511 -4.51 -21.28 -23.68
N HIS A 512 -5.06 -21.01 -22.50
CA HIS A 512 -4.28 -20.40 -21.42
C HIS A 512 -3.05 -21.25 -21.05
N ASP A 513 -1.94 -20.58 -20.75
CA ASP A 513 -0.66 -21.21 -20.36
C ASP A 513 -0.58 -21.55 -18.87
N GLY A 514 -1.54 -21.08 -18.10
CA GLY A 514 -1.64 -21.36 -16.68
C GLY A 514 -2.86 -20.71 -16.05
N THR A 515 -3.04 -20.97 -14.75
CA THR A 515 -4.21 -20.52 -14.00
C THR A 515 -3.85 -20.06 -12.59
N TRP A 516 -4.76 -19.31 -11.96
CA TRP A 516 -4.66 -18.90 -10.56
C TRP A 516 -5.50 -19.73 -9.59
N VAL A 517 -4.95 -19.92 -8.39
CA VAL A 517 -5.65 -20.44 -7.20
C VAL A 517 -5.36 -19.57 -5.97
N ALA A 518 -6.31 -19.48 -5.03
CA ALA A 518 -6.14 -18.70 -3.79
C ALA A 518 -5.75 -19.57 -2.58
N HIS A 519 -5.82 -20.90 -2.70
CA HIS A 519 -5.60 -21.82 -1.59
C HIS A 519 -4.67 -22.98 -1.98
N PRO A 520 -3.65 -23.35 -1.16
CA PRO A 520 -2.72 -24.42 -1.48
C PRO A 520 -3.38 -25.77 -1.80
N GLY A 521 -4.51 -26.07 -1.15
CA GLY A 521 -5.28 -27.30 -1.41
C GLY A 521 -5.88 -27.41 -2.82
N LEU A 522 -5.97 -26.31 -3.58
CA LEU A 522 -6.43 -26.32 -4.97
C LEU A 522 -5.29 -26.51 -5.98
N VAL A 523 -4.03 -26.35 -5.56
CA VAL A 523 -2.86 -26.47 -6.46
C VAL A 523 -2.81 -27.84 -7.14
N PRO A 524 -2.97 -28.99 -6.44
CA PRO A 524 -2.92 -30.30 -7.10
C PRO A 524 -4.04 -30.50 -8.12
N ILE A 525 -5.22 -29.93 -7.86
CA ILE A 525 -6.40 -30.07 -8.72
C ILE A 525 -6.20 -29.29 -10.01
N ALA A 526 -5.84 -28.00 -9.89
CA ALA A 526 -5.54 -27.16 -11.04
C ALA A 526 -4.35 -27.72 -11.84
N ARG A 527 -3.31 -28.19 -11.15
CA ARG A 527 -2.12 -28.78 -11.79
C ARG A 527 -2.49 -30.00 -12.61
N LYS A 528 -3.26 -30.94 -12.05
CA LYS A 528 -3.67 -32.15 -12.77
C LYS A 528 -4.38 -31.80 -14.09
N VAL A 529 -5.32 -30.84 -14.06
CA VAL A 529 -6.06 -30.41 -15.25
C VAL A 529 -5.11 -29.85 -16.31
N PHE A 530 -4.19 -28.96 -15.92
CA PHE A 530 -3.22 -28.41 -16.86
C PHE A 530 -2.19 -29.45 -17.32
N ASP A 531 -1.77 -30.39 -16.48
CA ASP A 531 -0.88 -31.49 -16.88
C ASP A 531 -1.54 -32.37 -17.96
N ASP A 532 -2.85 -32.62 -17.84
CA ASP A 532 -3.61 -33.43 -18.79
C ASP A 532 -3.87 -32.67 -20.12
N CYS A 533 -4.21 -31.38 -20.05
CA CYS A 533 -4.57 -30.58 -21.24
C CYS A 533 -3.37 -29.89 -21.92
N MET A 534 -2.30 -29.62 -21.18
CA MET A 534 -1.10 -28.88 -21.59
C MET A 534 0.16 -29.71 -21.30
N PRO A 535 0.53 -30.64 -22.20
CA PRO A 535 1.68 -31.53 -22.00
C PRO A 535 3.04 -30.80 -22.09
N SER A 536 3.09 -29.68 -22.80
CA SER A 536 4.26 -28.79 -22.86
C SER A 536 4.35 -27.88 -21.61
N ALA A 537 5.43 -27.10 -21.50
CA ALA A 537 5.57 -26.11 -20.43
C ALA A 537 4.51 -25.00 -20.51
N ASN A 538 4.08 -24.67 -21.72
CA ASN A 538 3.10 -23.65 -22.07
C ASN A 538 2.47 -23.96 -23.43
N GLN A 539 1.48 -23.16 -23.86
CA GLN A 539 0.73 -23.29 -25.11
C GLN A 539 0.90 -22.06 -26.03
N ILE A 540 2.00 -21.31 -25.91
CA ILE A 540 2.25 -20.10 -26.74
C ILE A 540 2.15 -20.42 -28.25
N GLU A 541 2.49 -21.63 -28.67
CA GLU A 541 2.37 -22.08 -30.06
C GLU A 541 0.92 -22.29 -30.54
N LYS A 542 -0.05 -22.35 -29.62
CA LYS A 542 -1.47 -22.52 -29.94
C LYS A 542 -2.09 -21.21 -30.40
N GLN A 543 -2.01 -20.94 -31.70
CA GLN A 543 -2.53 -19.72 -32.31
C GLN A 543 -4.05 -19.82 -32.58
N LEU A 544 -4.81 -18.79 -32.17
CA LEU A 544 -6.26 -18.67 -32.45
C LEU A 544 -6.53 -17.83 -33.71
N GLN A 545 -5.98 -18.24 -34.85
CA GLN A 545 -5.99 -17.42 -36.08
C GLN A 545 -7.40 -17.13 -36.61
N SER A 546 -8.34 -18.07 -36.48
CA SER A 546 -9.72 -17.93 -36.94
C SER A 546 -10.62 -17.13 -35.99
N PHE A 547 -10.15 -16.79 -34.79
CA PHE A 547 -10.93 -16.04 -33.82
C PHE A 547 -10.83 -14.54 -34.13
N PHE A 548 -11.96 -13.89 -34.33
CA PHE A 548 -12.08 -12.44 -34.45
C PHE A 548 -13.10 -11.95 -33.45
N VAL A 549 -12.92 -10.71 -33.01
CA VAL A 549 -13.80 -10.12 -32.01
C VAL A 549 -14.05 -8.66 -32.36
N THR A 550 -15.29 -8.23 -32.14
CA THR A 550 -15.75 -6.87 -32.32
C THR A 550 -15.88 -6.14 -30.97
N ASN A 551 -15.94 -4.81 -31.01
CA ASN A 551 -16.29 -4.03 -29.82
C ASN A 551 -17.67 -4.40 -29.26
N GLN A 552 -18.63 -4.76 -30.11
CA GLN A 552 -19.96 -5.19 -29.69
C GLN A 552 -19.93 -6.49 -28.88
N GLU A 553 -19.07 -7.45 -29.25
CA GLU A 553 -18.89 -8.69 -28.48
C GLU A 553 -18.20 -8.43 -27.15
N LEU A 554 -17.17 -7.57 -27.12
CA LEU A 554 -16.48 -7.18 -25.89
C LEU A 554 -17.32 -6.32 -24.94
N THR A 555 -18.35 -5.66 -25.45
CA THR A 555 -19.30 -4.83 -24.69
C THR A 555 -20.71 -5.44 -24.64
N ALA A 556 -20.82 -6.73 -24.95
CA ALA A 556 -22.10 -7.43 -24.95
C ALA A 556 -22.69 -7.51 -23.53
N ILE A 557 -23.99 -7.29 -23.43
CA ILE A 557 -24.70 -7.34 -22.16
C ILE A 557 -25.07 -8.81 -21.90
N PRO A 558 -24.60 -9.42 -20.79
CA PRO A 558 -24.95 -10.79 -20.46
C PRO A 558 -26.43 -10.89 -20.07
N GLU A 559 -27.08 -11.97 -20.50
CA GLU A 559 -28.43 -12.33 -20.05
C GLU A 559 -28.42 -12.74 -18.57
N GLY A 560 -29.53 -12.51 -17.89
CA GLY A 560 -29.73 -12.94 -16.52
C GLY A 560 -30.78 -12.13 -15.78
N THR A 561 -30.92 -12.43 -14.49
CA THR A 561 -31.89 -11.79 -13.61
C THR A 561 -31.22 -10.97 -12.51
N ARG A 562 -31.98 -10.01 -11.98
CA ARG A 562 -31.60 -9.15 -10.86
C ARG A 562 -32.54 -9.45 -9.70
N THR A 563 -32.04 -9.99 -8.59
CA THR A 563 -32.88 -10.57 -7.53
C THR A 563 -32.64 -9.91 -6.17
N ASP A 564 -33.66 -9.92 -5.28
CA ASP A 564 -33.50 -9.46 -3.89
C ASP A 564 -32.44 -10.30 -3.15
N HIS A 565 -32.39 -11.61 -3.43
CA HIS A 565 -31.36 -12.49 -2.89
C HIS A 565 -29.96 -12.06 -3.33
N GLY A 566 -29.73 -11.84 -4.64
CA GLY A 566 -28.45 -11.36 -5.17
C GLY A 566 -28.03 -10.02 -4.57
N PHE A 567 -28.99 -9.09 -4.42
CA PHE A 567 -28.77 -7.80 -3.78
C PHE A 567 -28.35 -7.92 -2.32
N ARG A 568 -29.09 -8.67 -1.49
CA ARG A 568 -28.76 -8.90 -0.07
C ARG A 568 -27.43 -9.62 0.10
N HIS A 569 -27.15 -10.59 -0.76
CA HIS A 569 -25.89 -11.31 -0.74
C HIS A 569 -24.71 -10.36 -1.03
N ASN A 570 -24.84 -9.44 -1.99
CA ASN A 570 -23.83 -8.42 -2.26
C ASN A 570 -23.60 -7.50 -1.05
N ILE A 571 -24.65 -7.12 -0.32
CA ILE A 571 -24.52 -6.35 0.94
C ILE A 571 -23.73 -7.16 1.97
N SER A 572 -24.11 -8.42 2.19
CA SER A 572 -23.48 -9.31 3.17
C SER A 572 -21.98 -9.45 2.91
N VAL A 573 -21.61 -9.76 1.67
CA VAL A 573 -20.22 -9.89 1.23
C VAL A 573 -19.47 -8.57 1.40
N THR A 574 -20.03 -7.45 0.93
CA THR A 574 -19.36 -6.14 1.02
C THR A 574 -19.07 -5.75 2.47
N LEU A 575 -20.02 -5.94 3.38
CA LEU A 575 -19.82 -5.67 4.80
C LEU A 575 -18.85 -6.68 5.45
N GLY A 576 -18.97 -7.95 5.05
CA GLY A 576 -18.13 -9.06 5.49
C GLY A 576 -16.65 -8.90 5.13
N THR A 577 -16.34 -8.33 3.96
CA THR A 577 -14.96 -8.02 3.52
C THR A 577 -14.44 -6.70 4.09
N ASN A 578 -15.27 -5.64 4.15
CA ASN A 578 -14.81 -4.31 4.56
C ASN A 578 -14.51 -4.19 6.06
N LEU A 579 -15.29 -4.87 6.92
CA LEU A 579 -15.07 -4.80 8.37
C LEU A 579 -13.70 -5.37 8.78
N PRO A 580 -13.28 -6.56 8.28
CA PRO A 580 -11.92 -7.06 8.49
C PRO A 580 -10.83 -6.20 7.84
N TYR A 581 -11.09 -5.62 6.65
CA TYR A 581 -10.15 -4.69 5.99
C TYR A 581 -9.86 -3.46 6.85
N CYS A 582 -10.88 -2.87 7.48
CA CYS A 582 -10.72 -1.76 8.44
C CYS A 582 -9.98 -2.19 9.71
N CYS A 583 -10.08 -3.46 10.11
CA CYS A 583 -9.40 -4.03 11.27
C CYS A 583 -8.00 -4.59 10.96
N THR A 584 -7.42 -4.33 9.79
CA THR A 584 -6.09 -4.84 9.33
C THR A 584 -5.98 -6.35 9.13
N PHE A 585 -7.09 -7.09 9.15
CA PHE A 585 -7.12 -8.54 8.93
C PHE A 585 -7.92 -8.86 7.66
N LEU A 586 -7.29 -9.17 6.53
CA LEU A 586 -8.04 -9.58 5.32
C LEU A 586 -8.46 -11.06 5.31
N LYS A 587 -8.27 -11.79 6.40
CA LYS A 587 -8.54 -13.22 6.44
C LYS A 587 -9.92 -13.52 7.00
N LYS A 588 -10.96 -13.34 6.18
CA LYS A 588 -12.27 -13.91 6.48
C LYS A 588 -12.66 -14.92 5.41
N ALA A 589 -12.69 -16.19 5.81
CA ALA A 589 -13.38 -17.25 5.06
C ALA A 589 -14.86 -17.16 5.46
N GLU A 590 -15.62 -16.30 4.80
CA GLU A 590 -17.08 -16.35 4.88
C GLU A 590 -17.62 -17.19 3.73
N MET A 591 -18.53 -18.12 4.04
CA MET A 591 -19.20 -18.98 3.04
C MET A 591 -18.24 -19.70 2.08
N GLU A 592 -17.17 -20.30 2.62
CA GLU A 592 -16.34 -21.29 1.91
C GLU A 592 -15.56 -20.74 0.69
N MET A 593 -15.34 -19.42 0.59
CA MET A 593 -14.45 -18.78 -0.40
C MET A 593 -13.49 -17.76 0.22
N ILE A 594 -12.33 -17.55 -0.43
CA ILE A 594 -11.42 -16.45 -0.11
C ILE A 594 -11.86 -15.21 -0.91
N GLU A 595 -12.15 -14.12 -0.22
CA GLU A 595 -12.56 -12.86 -0.85
C GLU A 595 -11.45 -11.80 -0.77
N PHE A 596 -11.33 -11.02 -1.84
CA PHE A 596 -10.40 -9.89 -1.97
C PHE A 596 -11.17 -8.59 -2.24
N GLN A 597 -10.49 -7.44 -2.23
CA GLN A 597 -11.10 -6.14 -2.46
C GLN A 597 -11.89 -6.04 -3.78
N ALA A 598 -11.47 -6.72 -4.85
CA ALA A 598 -12.25 -6.80 -6.09
C ALA A 598 -13.67 -7.34 -5.88
N THR A 599 -13.86 -8.33 -5.00
CA THR A 599 -15.17 -8.91 -4.69
C THR A 599 -16.08 -7.91 -3.99
N SER A 600 -15.56 -7.15 -3.02
CA SER A 600 -16.33 -6.12 -2.30
C SER A 600 -16.64 -4.91 -3.18
N THR A 601 -15.68 -4.50 -4.01
CA THR A 601 -15.82 -3.35 -4.92
C THR A 601 -16.88 -3.65 -5.99
N HIS A 602 -16.88 -4.86 -6.54
CA HIS A 602 -17.95 -5.31 -7.43
C HIS A 602 -19.31 -5.37 -6.73
N GLY A 603 -19.36 -5.92 -5.51
CA GLY A 603 -20.56 -5.93 -4.68
C GLY A 603 -21.15 -4.53 -4.49
N TYR A 604 -20.30 -3.56 -4.10
CA TYR A 604 -20.69 -2.16 -3.94
C TYR A 604 -21.15 -1.51 -5.25
N ALA A 605 -20.42 -1.71 -6.35
CA ALA A 605 -20.79 -1.13 -7.65
C ALA A 605 -22.15 -1.64 -8.14
N ALA A 606 -22.45 -2.93 -7.93
CA ALA A 606 -23.77 -3.47 -8.21
C ALA A 606 -24.84 -2.73 -7.40
N LEU A 607 -24.62 -2.49 -6.09
CA LEU A 607 -25.55 -1.73 -5.23
C LEU A 607 -25.78 -0.29 -5.73
N VAL A 608 -24.74 0.40 -6.18
CA VAL A 608 -24.86 1.77 -6.71
C VAL A 608 -25.66 1.79 -8.01
N ALA A 609 -25.45 0.83 -8.92
CA ALA A 609 -26.23 0.68 -10.15
C ALA A 609 -27.72 0.36 -9.87
N TYR A 610 -28.02 -0.39 -8.80
CA TYR A 610 -29.39 -0.59 -8.34
C TYR A 610 -30.03 0.72 -7.84
N ARG A 611 -29.27 1.59 -7.15
CA ARG A 611 -29.78 2.85 -6.59
C ARG A 611 -30.05 3.92 -7.65
N SER A 612 -29.24 4.00 -8.71
CA SER A 612 -29.43 4.99 -9.80
C SER A 612 -30.65 4.69 -10.68
N THR A 613 -31.28 3.52 -10.52
CA THR A 613 -32.41 3.06 -11.36
C THR A 613 -33.74 2.96 -10.61
N THR A 614 -33.73 2.96 -9.27
CA THR A 614 -34.95 2.93 -8.45
C THR A 614 -35.33 4.33 -7.95
N SER A 615 -36.32 4.94 -8.61
CA SER A 615 -37.21 5.87 -7.93
C SER A 615 -38.01 5.04 -6.91
N TRP A 616 -37.66 5.11 -5.62
CA TRP A 616 -38.43 4.50 -4.53
C TRP A 616 -39.78 5.21 -4.32
N LYS A 617 -40.65 5.24 -5.34
CA LYS A 617 -42.03 5.75 -5.24
C LYS A 617 -43.09 4.66 -5.17
N THR A 618 -42.72 3.38 -5.19
CA THR A 618 -43.70 2.28 -5.13
C THR A 618 -43.18 1.12 -4.29
N LEU A 619 -42.96 1.36 -3.00
CA LEU A 619 -43.20 0.32 -2.00
C LEU A 619 -44.58 0.60 -1.39
N PRO A 620 -45.53 -0.36 -1.37
CA PRO A 620 -46.73 -0.19 -0.56
C PRO A 620 -46.28 -0.05 0.88
N GLN A 621 -46.60 1.08 1.51
CA GLN A 621 -46.44 1.24 2.96
C GLN A 621 -47.26 0.12 3.63
N ARG A 622 -46.57 -0.92 4.13
CA ARG A 622 -47.17 -1.82 5.11
C ARG A 622 -47.44 -0.96 6.34
N LYS A 623 -48.71 -0.67 6.60
CA LYS A 623 -49.20 -0.11 7.86
C LYS A 623 -48.61 -0.92 8.99
N SER A 624 -47.82 -0.27 9.85
CA SER A 624 -47.39 -0.85 11.11
C SER A 624 -48.63 -1.11 11.96
N VAL A 625 -48.96 -2.37 12.18
CA VAL A 625 -49.86 -2.76 13.26
C VAL A 625 -49.01 -2.74 14.53
N ALA A 626 -49.00 -1.58 15.18
CA ALA A 626 -48.52 -1.48 16.55
C ALA A 626 -49.59 -2.13 17.45
N HIS A 627 -49.26 -3.26 18.05
CA HIS A 627 -50.02 -3.78 19.19
C HIS A 627 -49.77 -2.86 20.39
N ASN A 628 -50.68 -1.90 20.60
CA ASN A 628 -50.81 -1.22 21.88
C ASN A 628 -51.47 -2.17 22.88
N PHE A 629 -50.71 -2.56 23.91
CA PHE A 629 -51.28 -2.97 25.19
C PHE A 629 -51.93 -1.74 25.82
N GLY A 630 -53.26 -1.72 25.87
CA GLY A 630 -54.03 -0.70 26.59
C GLY A 630 -55.11 -1.40 27.41
N ASN A 631 -54.96 -1.39 28.73
CA ASN A 631 -55.99 -1.75 29.70
C ASN A 631 -57.04 -0.63 29.76
N GLY A 632 -58.31 -1.03 29.78
CA GLY A 632 -59.45 -0.26 30.27
C GLY A 632 -59.87 0.90 29.37
N SER A 633 -61.13 1.26 29.23
CA SER A 633 -62.40 0.71 29.70
C SER A 633 -63.46 1.60 29.05
N ASP A 634 -64.51 0.95 28.58
CA ASP A 634 -65.88 1.45 28.54
C ASP A 634 -66.31 2.60 27.61
N THR A 635 -67.47 2.27 27.02
CA THR A 635 -68.64 3.08 26.64
C THR A 635 -68.74 3.67 25.23
N MET A 636 -69.70 3.05 24.53
CA MET A 636 -70.47 3.51 23.37
C MET A 636 -70.94 4.96 23.48
N LEU A 637 -71.11 5.62 22.33
CA LEU A 637 -72.42 6.07 21.82
C LEU A 637 -72.27 6.63 20.39
N ASP A 638 -73.22 6.19 19.56
CA ASP A 638 -73.69 6.62 18.23
C ASP A 638 -72.78 6.53 16.99
#